data_AF-A0A517P2H4-F1
#
_entry.id   AF-A0A517P2H4-F1
#
_cell.length_a   1.000
_cell.length_b   1.000
_cell.length_c   1.000
_cell.angle_alpha   90.00
_cell.angle_beta   90.00
_cell.angle_gamma   90.00
#
_symmetry.space_group_name_H-M   'P 1'
#
loop_
_entity.id
_entity.type
_entity.pdbx_description
1 polymer ?
#
loop_
_entity_poly.entity_id
_entity_poly.type
_entity_poly.pdbx_seq_one_letter_code
_entity_poly.pdbx_strand_id
1 'polypeptide(L)'
;MNSPNAVHTPELLRLGNRISVLPIIHGSGQFALTVRRWMLEQSFDCVAVPLPESFREEVEAGVVQLPRPSIVIQRPTPTFEQTPDWQASEWTPDRDELDGAGEDDDDAQLHSYVPIDPCQGVIMAIRAAMGEHIPRAYVDLETDTFLPFSTVMPDPFAVRQVAPDKFAAAVLPSIPRPPDEQTRSRIVHTAWRLSQLEKRHEHVLFVCSVLHWPWVREAYSELFHDDESTRSESAAEIDLPLHDETLAPTRYAIENRTAMFLFGELPFITGLYERARSELEEDENLQIDGVKELLIASRESYRKEFRRRARRVTPLHLAKCLQYVRNLSLIHRRMTPDLITIITAAKQILGDQFALHVAERANEYPHRSGDVKQVDLETVSLGIDQARLPGGGVVPLVSRLPGPPMTWSTLKLQRRPSESEKTQWEYRWNPHTQCSYPPEDDRIENFRTRVFDRAKAIMGNDLARTEKFTTSVKDGIDIRDTLRHWYEKQIYVKVVPPSRGKLDACVMLFDSPADPREYPWRTTWFAEHKDESTLAFFATNYEKEMVGPGIGMGVYGGAMFLFPPVPIRDVWTDRRLDFTTTLEERLIAGACVHAKGRQIAILSALPPGSGLKRLARRHKKQLVHVPLGSFSDEQVQQLRMVHVLNGQEVRSYAEEFIRKV
;
A
#
# COMPACT_ATOMS: atom_id res chain seq x y z
N MET A 1 -15.63 -50.64 18.43
CA MET A 1 -16.50 -49.50 18.07
C MET A 1 -15.78 -48.25 18.57
N ASN A 2 -15.08 -47.55 17.68
CA ASN A 2 -14.35 -46.33 18.04
C ASN A 2 -15.36 -45.19 18.18
N SER A 3 -15.43 -44.56 19.34
CA SER A 3 -16.25 -43.37 19.56
C SER A 3 -15.82 -42.26 18.59
N PRO A 4 -16.73 -41.65 17.81
CA PRO A 4 -16.39 -40.70 16.76
C PRO A 4 -15.95 -39.30 17.25
N ASN A 5 -15.89 -39.05 18.56
CA ASN A 5 -15.64 -37.73 19.16
C ASN A 5 -14.45 -37.69 20.14
N ALA A 6 -13.39 -38.48 19.91
CA ALA A 6 -12.18 -38.33 20.73
C ALA A 6 -11.40 -37.08 20.28
N VAL A 7 -11.29 -36.07 21.16
CA VAL A 7 -10.42 -34.90 20.96
C VAL A 7 -8.98 -35.37 20.71
N HIS A 8 -8.52 -35.31 19.46
CA HIS A 8 -7.19 -35.76 19.08
C HIS A 8 -6.16 -34.64 19.22
N THR A 9 -5.95 -34.15 20.45
CA THR A 9 -4.88 -33.19 20.76
C THR A 9 -3.53 -33.90 20.75
N PRO A 10 -2.50 -33.40 20.06
CA PRO A 10 -1.15 -33.95 20.14
C PRO A 10 -0.64 -33.96 21.60
N GLU A 11 0.10 -35.00 22.00
CA GLU A 11 0.60 -35.14 23.39
C GLU A 11 1.38 -33.93 23.88
N LEU A 12 2.17 -33.31 22.99
CA LEU A 12 2.92 -32.09 23.28
C LEU A 12 2.03 -30.94 23.77
N LEU A 13 0.81 -30.86 23.25
CA LEU A 13 -0.15 -29.79 23.50
C LEU A 13 -1.17 -30.15 24.59
N ARG A 14 -1.02 -31.28 25.29
CA ARG A 14 -1.90 -31.65 26.40
C ARG A 14 -1.36 -31.17 27.74
N LEU A 15 -2.26 -30.72 28.61
CA LEU A 15 -2.03 -30.59 30.05
C LEU A 15 -3.01 -31.50 30.77
N GLY A 16 -2.49 -32.45 31.55
CA GLY A 16 -3.33 -33.50 32.14
C GLY A 16 -4.11 -34.30 31.08
N ASN A 17 -5.32 -34.74 31.43
CA ASN A 17 -6.12 -35.61 30.59
C ASN A 17 -7.19 -34.86 29.78
N ARG A 18 -7.57 -33.65 30.22
CA ARG A 18 -8.75 -32.94 29.71
C ARG A 18 -8.46 -31.55 29.14
N ILE A 19 -7.21 -31.08 29.20
CA ILE A 19 -6.85 -29.73 28.74
C ILE A 19 -5.99 -29.82 27.49
N SER A 20 -6.43 -29.12 26.46
CA SER A 20 -5.70 -28.92 25.20
C SER A 20 -5.22 -27.48 25.13
N VAL A 21 -3.93 -27.28 24.85
CA VAL A 21 -3.33 -25.95 24.75
C VAL A 21 -3.06 -25.61 23.29
N LEU A 22 -3.50 -24.44 22.82
CA LEU A 22 -3.10 -23.88 21.54
C LEU A 22 -2.07 -22.77 21.76
N PRO A 23 -0.77 -23.03 21.51
CA PRO A 23 0.23 -21.98 21.52
C PRO A 23 0.07 -21.13 20.25
N ILE A 24 -0.11 -19.82 20.42
CA ILE A 24 -0.30 -18.87 19.31
C ILE A 24 0.70 -17.72 19.35
N ILE A 25 0.95 -17.11 18.19
CA ILE A 25 1.52 -15.77 18.11
C ILE A 25 0.34 -14.78 18.06
N HIS A 26 0.31 -13.85 19.00
CA HIS A 26 -0.72 -12.81 19.08
C HIS A 26 -0.65 -11.84 17.89
N GLY A 27 -1.80 -11.27 17.52
CA GLY A 27 -1.90 -10.27 16.45
C GLY A 27 -1.61 -10.84 15.06
N SER A 28 -1.97 -12.09 14.79
CA SER A 28 -1.76 -12.72 13.49
C SER A 28 -3.04 -13.33 12.93
N GLY A 29 -3.40 -12.91 11.72
CA GLY A 29 -4.56 -13.44 11.01
C GLY A 29 -4.44 -14.95 10.77
N GLN A 30 -3.23 -15.45 10.54
CA GLN A 30 -3.00 -16.89 10.34
C GLN A 30 -3.28 -17.69 11.62
N PHE A 31 -2.88 -17.20 12.80
CA PHE A 31 -3.21 -17.86 14.06
C PHE A 31 -4.68 -17.72 14.43
N ALA A 32 -5.33 -16.59 14.11
CA ALA A 32 -6.78 -16.47 14.26
C ALA A 32 -7.52 -17.54 13.43
N LEU A 33 -7.12 -17.76 12.17
CA LEU A 33 -7.65 -18.86 11.37
C LEU A 33 -7.37 -20.24 11.98
N THR A 34 -6.15 -20.48 12.46
CA THR A 34 -5.79 -21.74 13.12
C THR A 34 -6.66 -22.00 14.36
N VAL A 35 -6.89 -21.00 15.20
CA VAL A 35 -7.78 -21.09 16.36
C VAL A 35 -9.20 -21.48 15.94
N ARG A 36 -9.76 -20.77 14.94
CA ARG A 36 -11.09 -21.05 14.43
C ARG A 36 -11.20 -22.47 13.89
N ARG A 37 -10.24 -22.90 13.07
CA ARG A 37 -10.19 -24.27 12.52
C ARG A 37 -10.13 -25.31 13.63
N TRP A 38 -9.29 -25.08 14.65
CA TRP A 38 -9.15 -26.04 15.73
C TRP A 38 -10.44 -26.21 16.55
N MET A 39 -11.16 -25.12 16.80
CA MET A 39 -12.46 -25.15 17.47
C MET A 39 -13.59 -25.74 16.62
N LEU A 40 -13.46 -25.77 15.29
CA LEU A 40 -14.41 -26.43 14.39
C LEU A 40 -14.12 -27.93 14.22
N GLU A 41 -12.85 -28.31 14.26
CA GLU A 41 -12.39 -29.70 14.11
C GLU A 41 -12.49 -30.51 15.40
N GLN A 42 -12.48 -29.86 16.56
CA GLN A 42 -12.50 -30.49 17.88
C GLN A 42 -13.62 -29.92 18.74
N SER A 43 -14.25 -30.78 19.56
CA SER A 43 -15.29 -30.35 20.50
C SER A 43 -14.68 -29.95 21.84
N PHE A 44 -14.94 -28.72 22.27
CA PHE A 44 -14.56 -28.20 23.59
C PHE A 44 -15.81 -27.77 24.37
N ASP A 45 -15.85 -28.03 25.66
CA ASP A 45 -16.94 -27.64 26.56
C ASP A 45 -16.57 -26.42 27.44
N CYS A 46 -15.33 -25.94 27.35
CA CYS A 46 -14.88 -24.69 27.92
C CYS A 46 -13.67 -24.12 27.16
N VAL A 47 -13.61 -22.80 27.00
CA VAL A 47 -12.42 -22.08 26.49
C VAL A 47 -11.80 -21.26 27.62
N ALA A 48 -10.57 -21.59 28.00
CA ALA A 48 -9.76 -20.79 28.90
C ALA A 48 -9.10 -19.62 28.16
N VAL A 49 -9.37 -18.41 28.61
CA VAL A 49 -8.95 -17.13 28.03
C VAL A 49 -7.80 -16.55 28.87
N PRO A 50 -6.65 -16.20 28.28
CA PRO A 50 -5.46 -15.70 28.98
C PRO A 50 -5.60 -14.21 29.32
N LEU A 51 -6.74 -13.84 29.93
CA LEU A 51 -7.06 -12.51 30.41
C LEU A 51 -7.66 -12.62 31.81
N PRO A 52 -7.58 -11.57 32.64
CA PRO A 52 -8.22 -11.54 33.96
C PRO A 52 -9.74 -11.41 33.86
N GLU A 53 -10.47 -11.85 34.89
CA GLU A 53 -11.95 -11.85 34.89
C GLU A 53 -12.53 -10.44 34.76
N SER A 54 -11.84 -9.39 35.26
CA SER A 54 -12.25 -7.99 35.13
C SER A 54 -12.47 -7.54 33.67
N PHE A 55 -11.75 -8.13 32.71
CA PHE A 55 -11.86 -7.77 31.30
C PHE A 55 -13.05 -8.42 30.58
N ARG A 56 -13.73 -9.40 31.19
CA ARG A 56 -14.72 -10.24 30.53
C ARG A 56 -15.85 -9.44 29.88
N GLU A 57 -16.53 -8.61 30.66
CA GLU A 57 -17.73 -7.91 30.20
C GLU A 57 -17.43 -7.00 29.00
N GLU A 58 -16.40 -6.17 29.11
CA GLU A 58 -16.05 -5.23 28.05
C GLU A 58 -15.42 -5.90 26.82
N VAL A 59 -14.62 -6.95 27.00
CA VAL A 59 -14.05 -7.71 25.88
C VAL A 59 -15.15 -8.47 25.13
N GLU A 60 -16.03 -9.20 25.83
CA GLU A 60 -17.14 -9.91 25.18
C GLU A 60 -18.10 -8.92 24.50
N ALA A 61 -18.39 -7.77 25.11
CA ALA A 61 -19.19 -6.71 24.48
C ALA A 61 -18.53 -6.13 23.22
N GLY A 62 -17.19 -5.97 23.22
CA GLY A 62 -16.41 -5.60 22.04
C GLY A 62 -16.48 -6.66 20.93
N VAL A 63 -16.33 -7.93 21.29
CA VAL A 63 -16.40 -9.06 20.35
C VAL A 63 -17.74 -9.12 19.63
N VAL A 64 -18.86 -8.86 20.33
CA VAL A 64 -20.20 -8.77 19.74
C VAL A 64 -20.32 -7.68 18.68
N GLN A 65 -19.54 -6.60 18.80
CA GLN A 65 -19.58 -5.47 17.87
C GLN A 65 -18.68 -5.64 16.65
N LEU A 66 -17.87 -6.70 16.58
CA LEU A 66 -17.09 -7.01 15.39
C LEU A 66 -18.02 -7.16 14.16
N PRO A 67 -17.67 -6.56 13.01
CA PRO A 67 -16.31 -6.16 12.60
C PRO A 67 -15.86 -4.76 13.06
N ARG A 68 -16.65 -3.98 13.81
CA ARG A 68 -16.19 -2.68 14.29
C ARG A 68 -15.10 -2.86 15.37
N PRO A 69 -13.87 -2.36 15.16
CA PRO A 69 -12.80 -2.49 16.14
C PRO A 69 -13.05 -1.59 17.35
N SER A 70 -12.59 -2.06 18.51
CA SER A 70 -12.60 -1.33 19.77
C SER A 70 -11.37 -1.67 20.60
N ILE A 71 -11.14 -0.92 21.67
CA ILE A 71 -10.04 -1.14 22.61
C ILE A 71 -10.60 -1.13 24.02
N VAL A 72 -10.16 -2.07 24.86
CA VAL A 72 -10.53 -2.14 26.27
C VAL A 72 -9.32 -1.74 27.10
N ILE A 73 -9.38 -0.60 27.80
CA ILE A 73 -8.26 0.01 28.52
C ILE A 73 -8.52 -0.08 30.03
N GLN A 74 -7.55 -0.58 30.78
CA GLN A 74 -7.49 -0.51 32.24
C GLN A 74 -6.46 0.54 32.65
N ARG A 75 -6.92 1.47 33.49
CA ARG A 75 -6.06 2.49 34.10
C ARG A 75 -5.44 1.91 35.37
N PRO A 76 -4.16 2.22 35.67
CA PRO A 76 -3.58 1.83 36.94
C PRO A 76 -4.27 2.57 38.10
N THR A 77 -4.18 1.99 39.29
CA THR A 77 -4.72 2.58 40.51
C THR A 77 -3.84 3.77 40.91
N PRO A 78 -4.43 4.93 41.30
CA PRO A 78 -3.63 6.09 41.65
C PRO A 78 -2.76 5.81 42.89
N THR A 79 -1.45 5.88 42.73
CA THR A 79 -0.49 5.79 43.83
C THR A 79 -0.59 7.04 44.69
N PHE A 80 -1.25 6.96 45.85
CA PHE A 80 -1.32 8.03 46.84
C PHE A 80 -0.03 8.08 47.68
N GLU A 81 1.14 8.23 47.06
CA GLU A 81 2.37 8.62 47.77
C GLU A 81 2.68 10.10 47.50
N GLN A 82 1.82 10.98 48.04
CA GLN A 82 2.20 12.36 48.29
C GLN A 82 2.50 12.49 49.78
N THR A 83 3.78 12.44 50.16
CA THR A 83 4.24 13.09 51.38
C THR A 83 3.92 14.59 51.26
N PRO A 84 3.15 15.18 52.17
CA PRO A 84 2.81 16.60 52.11
C PRO A 84 3.97 17.42 52.68
N ASP A 85 5.12 17.46 52.00
CA ASP A 85 6.16 18.44 52.30
C ASP A 85 5.90 19.72 51.49
N TRP A 86 4.98 20.51 52.04
CA TRP A 86 4.99 21.96 51.87
C TRP A 86 6.28 22.54 52.46
N GLN A 87 7.39 22.46 51.72
CA GLN A 87 8.48 23.40 51.87
C GLN A 87 8.57 24.24 50.60
N ALA A 88 8.15 25.49 50.76
CA ALA A 88 8.32 26.56 49.79
C ALA A 88 9.80 26.61 49.35
N SER A 89 10.08 26.15 48.13
CA SER A 89 11.34 26.45 47.46
C SER A 89 11.21 27.84 46.85
N GLU A 90 12.04 28.76 47.33
CA GLU A 90 12.09 30.16 46.91
C GLU A 90 12.25 30.27 45.39
N TRP A 91 11.41 31.10 44.77
CA TRP A 91 11.51 31.45 43.36
C TRP A 91 12.81 32.25 43.13
N THR A 92 13.79 31.64 42.45
CA THR A 92 14.96 32.33 41.91
C THR A 92 14.78 32.52 40.40
N PRO A 93 14.67 33.76 39.90
CA PRO A 93 14.67 34.03 38.48
C PRO A 93 16.12 34.16 38.05
N ASP A 94 16.70 33.12 37.46
CA ASP A 94 17.84 33.21 36.54
C ASP A 94 18.31 31.79 36.18
N ARG A 95 17.72 31.22 35.12
CA ARG A 95 18.32 30.18 34.26
C ARG A 95 17.44 29.92 33.04
N ASP A 96 17.21 30.99 32.27
CA ASP A 96 16.89 30.84 30.86
C ASP A 96 18.22 30.77 30.09
N GLU A 97 18.36 29.71 29.29
CA GLU A 97 19.31 29.47 28.18
C GLU A 97 20.20 28.22 28.36
N LEU A 98 19.94 27.26 27.45
CA LEU A 98 20.72 26.06 27.10
C LEU A 98 20.34 24.76 27.84
N ASP A 99 19.23 24.13 27.45
CA ASP A 99 19.21 22.80 26.81
C ASP A 99 17.76 22.33 26.62
N GLY A 100 17.34 22.18 25.36
CA GLY A 100 16.03 21.65 24.99
C GLY A 100 15.96 20.13 25.10
N ALA A 101 16.31 19.59 26.27
CA ALA A 101 15.99 18.22 26.67
C ALA A 101 14.94 18.34 27.78
N GLY A 102 13.69 18.04 27.46
CA GLY A 102 12.59 18.10 28.43
C GLY A 102 12.91 17.27 29.66
N GLU A 103 13.01 17.96 30.80
CA GLU A 103 13.00 17.39 32.13
C GLU A 103 11.62 16.76 32.41
N ASP A 104 11.66 15.54 32.95
CA ASP A 104 10.67 14.84 33.77
C ASP A 104 9.33 14.40 33.13
N ASP A 105 9.33 13.19 32.56
CA ASP A 105 8.13 12.38 32.20
C ASP A 105 8.05 11.10 33.08
N ASP A 106 8.62 11.12 34.29
CA ASP A 106 8.68 9.97 35.21
C ASP A 106 7.32 9.64 35.89
N ASP A 107 6.26 10.44 35.67
CA ASP A 107 4.94 10.26 36.27
C ASP A 107 3.85 9.74 35.30
N ALA A 108 4.21 9.33 34.08
CA ALA A 108 3.25 8.83 33.11
C ALA A 108 2.75 7.42 33.49
N GLN A 109 1.62 7.37 34.22
CA GLN A 109 0.95 6.13 34.63
C GLN A 109 0.68 5.18 33.44
N LEU A 110 1.27 3.99 33.47
CA LEU A 110 1.20 3.00 32.41
C LEU A 110 -0.16 2.31 32.34
N HIS A 111 -0.90 2.53 31.25
CA HIS A 111 -2.20 1.90 31.04
C HIS A 111 -2.08 0.58 30.30
N SER A 112 -2.85 -0.43 30.70
CA SER A 112 -2.90 -1.72 29.98
C SER A 112 -4.14 -1.82 29.10
N TYR A 113 -4.06 -2.54 27.98
CA TYR A 113 -5.21 -2.70 27.09
C TYR A 113 -5.33 -4.09 26.45
N VAL A 114 -6.55 -4.42 26.01
CA VAL A 114 -6.86 -5.57 25.16
C VAL A 114 -7.38 -5.06 23.81
N PRO A 115 -6.71 -5.39 22.68
CA PRO A 115 -7.19 -5.02 21.36
C PRO A 115 -8.36 -5.93 20.95
N ILE A 116 -9.49 -5.34 20.54
CA ILE A 116 -10.58 -6.08 19.88
C ILE A 116 -10.30 -6.10 18.37
N ASP A 117 -9.30 -6.91 18.01
CA ASP A 117 -8.83 -7.13 16.64
C ASP A 117 -9.38 -8.46 16.09
N PRO A 118 -10.08 -8.47 14.93
CA PRO A 118 -10.45 -9.69 14.22
C PRO A 118 -9.34 -10.73 14.02
N CYS A 119 -8.12 -10.26 13.80
CA CYS A 119 -6.94 -11.09 13.56
C CYS A 119 -6.18 -11.46 14.83
N GLN A 120 -6.71 -11.14 16.02
CA GLN A 120 -6.15 -11.59 17.28
C GLN A 120 -6.70 -12.98 17.64
N GLY A 121 -5.82 -13.97 17.81
CA GLY A 121 -6.22 -15.36 18.06
C GLY A 121 -7.06 -15.56 19.32
N VAL A 122 -6.79 -14.82 20.41
CA VAL A 122 -7.61 -14.87 21.64
C VAL A 122 -9.01 -14.29 21.40
N ILE A 123 -9.10 -13.17 20.67
CA ILE A 123 -10.39 -12.54 20.31
C ILE A 123 -11.20 -13.48 19.40
N MET A 124 -10.54 -14.16 18.46
CA MET A 124 -11.18 -15.18 17.64
C MET A 124 -11.67 -16.37 18.48
N ALA A 125 -10.92 -16.83 19.47
CA ALA A 125 -11.34 -17.90 20.38
C ALA A 125 -12.60 -17.51 21.15
N ILE A 126 -12.63 -16.29 21.71
CA ILE A 126 -13.79 -15.74 22.41
C ILE A 126 -14.99 -15.67 21.45
N ARG A 127 -14.78 -15.12 20.25
CA ARG A 127 -15.85 -14.98 19.23
C ARG A 127 -16.45 -16.33 18.82
N ALA A 128 -15.61 -17.32 18.56
CA ALA A 128 -16.05 -18.67 18.21
C ALA A 128 -16.79 -19.33 19.38
N ALA A 129 -16.26 -19.22 20.61
CA ALA A 129 -16.92 -19.74 21.80
C ALA A 129 -18.29 -19.10 22.06
N MET A 130 -18.43 -17.80 21.84
CA MET A 130 -19.72 -17.10 21.97
C MET A 130 -20.73 -17.58 20.91
N GLY A 131 -20.27 -17.77 19.67
CA GLY A 131 -21.12 -18.26 18.57
C GLY A 131 -21.66 -19.68 18.80
N GLU A 132 -20.85 -20.55 19.41
CA GLU A 132 -21.21 -21.94 19.73
C GLU A 132 -21.75 -22.11 21.17
N HIS A 133 -21.99 -21.01 21.89
CA HIS A 133 -22.42 -21.02 23.29
C HIS A 133 -21.52 -21.82 24.26
N ILE A 134 -20.23 -21.96 23.94
CA ILE A 134 -19.22 -22.63 24.78
C ILE A 134 -18.79 -21.69 25.91
N PRO A 135 -18.90 -22.08 27.20
CA PRO A 135 -18.41 -21.28 28.32
C PRO A 135 -16.97 -20.81 28.16
N ARG A 136 -16.70 -19.55 28.52
CA ARG A 136 -15.35 -18.97 28.50
C ARG A 136 -14.90 -18.68 29.92
N ALA A 137 -13.76 -19.20 30.34
CA ALA A 137 -13.20 -18.96 31.67
C ALA A 137 -11.97 -18.05 31.56
N TYR A 138 -11.97 -16.92 32.26
CA TYR A 138 -10.84 -16.01 32.30
C TYR A 138 -9.90 -16.51 33.41
N VAL A 139 -8.65 -16.82 33.04
CA VAL A 139 -7.74 -17.61 33.87
C VAL A 139 -6.47 -16.87 34.29
N ASP A 140 -6.25 -15.64 33.82
CA ASP A 140 -5.06 -14.87 34.16
C ASP A 140 -5.21 -14.13 35.50
N LEU A 141 -4.08 -13.76 36.11
CA LEU A 141 -4.04 -13.01 37.37
C LEU A 141 -4.39 -11.54 37.14
N GLU A 142 -5.10 -10.93 38.09
CA GLU A 142 -5.34 -9.47 38.07
C GLU A 142 -4.04 -8.75 38.44
N THR A 143 -3.64 -7.79 37.61
CA THR A 143 -2.42 -7.01 37.80
C THR A 143 -2.73 -5.54 37.55
N ASP A 144 -2.35 -4.63 38.44
CA ASP A 144 -2.64 -3.20 38.28
C ASP A 144 -1.76 -2.58 37.19
N THR A 145 -0.44 -2.64 37.37
CA THR A 145 0.54 -2.27 36.34
C THR A 145 1.00 -3.51 35.59
N PHE A 146 0.58 -3.65 34.33
CA PHE A 146 0.88 -4.84 33.52
C PHE A 146 2.27 -4.79 32.88
N LEU A 147 3.06 -5.86 33.05
CA LEU A 147 4.33 -6.05 32.35
C LEU A 147 4.13 -6.92 31.09
N PRO A 148 4.32 -6.37 29.88
CA PRO A 148 4.22 -7.16 28.65
C PRO A 148 5.46 -8.04 28.45
N PHE A 149 5.23 -9.29 28.02
CA PHE A 149 6.29 -10.22 27.65
C PHE A 149 6.22 -10.54 26.15
N SER A 150 7.23 -10.11 25.40
CA SER A 150 7.32 -10.31 23.95
C SER A 150 8.74 -10.63 23.51
N THR A 151 8.89 -11.31 22.38
CA THR A 151 10.19 -11.56 21.74
C THR A 151 10.02 -11.68 20.22
N VAL A 152 11.14 -11.62 19.50
CA VAL A 152 11.16 -11.87 18.06
C VAL A 152 10.80 -13.33 17.79
N MET A 153 9.76 -13.54 16.99
CA MET A 153 9.23 -14.85 16.65
C MET A 153 9.35 -15.14 15.16
N PRO A 154 9.42 -16.43 14.75
CA PRO A 154 9.29 -16.76 13.35
C PRO A 154 7.92 -16.34 12.80
N ASP A 155 7.88 -16.14 11.50
CA ASP A 155 6.70 -15.65 10.80
C ASP A 155 5.50 -16.61 10.97
N PRO A 156 4.33 -16.12 11.43
CA PRO A 156 3.12 -16.92 11.59
C PRO A 156 2.67 -17.68 10.34
N PHE A 157 3.07 -17.25 9.14
CA PHE A 157 2.78 -17.98 7.91
C PHE A 157 3.26 -19.45 7.94
N ALA A 158 4.25 -19.78 8.79
CA ALA A 158 4.75 -21.13 8.97
C ALA A 158 3.65 -22.15 9.33
N VAL A 159 2.69 -21.76 10.19
CA VAL A 159 1.65 -22.68 10.71
C VAL A 159 0.63 -23.11 9.66
N ARG A 160 0.72 -22.54 8.46
CA ARG A 160 0.00 -23.03 7.31
C ARG A 160 0.57 -24.35 6.76
N GLN A 161 1.88 -24.49 6.76
CA GLN A 161 2.59 -25.65 6.21
C GLN A 161 2.94 -26.68 7.27
N VAL A 162 2.88 -26.28 8.54
CA VAL A 162 3.33 -27.06 9.69
C VAL A 162 2.22 -27.05 10.75
N ALA A 163 1.89 -28.22 11.29
CA ALA A 163 0.90 -28.33 12.36
C ALA A 163 1.32 -27.55 13.63
N PRO A 164 0.37 -27.04 14.44
CA PRO A 164 0.68 -26.19 15.59
C PRO A 164 1.64 -26.80 16.61
N ASP A 165 1.55 -28.12 16.85
CA ASP A 165 2.44 -28.86 17.73
C ASP A 165 3.88 -28.87 17.23
N LYS A 166 4.08 -29.12 15.92
CA LYS A 166 5.40 -29.10 15.30
C LYS A 166 5.99 -27.69 15.28
N PHE A 167 5.16 -26.67 15.06
CA PHE A 167 5.58 -25.28 15.16
C PHE A 167 6.05 -24.94 16.58
N ALA A 168 5.22 -25.26 17.60
CA ALA A 168 5.55 -25.05 19.01
C ALA A 168 6.84 -25.77 19.42
N ALA A 169 7.01 -27.03 19.01
CA ALA A 169 8.23 -27.80 19.25
C ALA A 169 9.47 -27.15 18.63
N ALA A 170 9.36 -26.61 17.42
CA ALA A 170 10.47 -26.00 16.71
C ALA A 170 10.92 -24.67 17.33
N VAL A 171 10.00 -23.90 17.91
CA VAL A 171 10.33 -22.62 18.57
C VAL A 171 10.74 -22.76 20.02
N LEU A 172 10.39 -23.87 20.69
CA LEU A 172 10.66 -24.11 22.11
C LEU A 172 12.10 -23.78 22.55
N PRO A 173 13.19 -24.16 21.81
CA PRO A 173 14.56 -23.84 22.21
C PRO A 173 14.88 -22.34 22.27
N SER A 174 14.06 -21.49 21.64
CA SER A 174 14.24 -20.04 21.58
C SER A 174 13.43 -19.28 22.64
N ILE A 175 12.59 -19.97 23.42
CA ILE A 175 11.70 -19.34 24.41
C ILE A 175 12.45 -19.22 25.74
N PRO A 176 12.78 -18.00 26.21
CA PRO A 176 13.43 -17.83 27.50
C PRO A 176 12.43 -18.02 28.65
N ARG A 177 12.96 -18.37 29.83
CA ARG A 177 12.16 -18.32 31.06
C ARG A 177 11.79 -16.88 31.38
N PRO A 178 10.54 -16.58 31.80
CA PRO A 178 10.13 -15.23 32.11
C PRO A 178 11.02 -14.62 33.21
N PRO A 179 11.64 -13.45 32.94
CA PRO A 179 12.64 -12.86 33.83
C PRO A 179 12.00 -12.18 35.05
N ASP A 180 10.78 -11.65 34.91
CA ASP A 180 10.06 -10.90 35.93
C ASP A 180 9.16 -11.80 36.80
N GLU A 181 8.94 -11.37 38.03
CA GLU A 181 8.13 -12.09 39.01
C GLU A 181 6.64 -12.07 38.65
N GLN A 182 6.12 -10.93 38.16
CA GLN A 182 4.70 -10.79 37.81
C GLN A 182 4.28 -11.82 36.74
N THR A 183 5.06 -11.99 35.68
CA THR A 183 4.78 -12.98 34.62
C THR A 183 4.84 -14.41 35.16
N ARG A 184 5.79 -14.73 36.05
CA ARG A 184 5.84 -16.05 36.71
C ARG A 184 4.62 -16.29 37.59
N SER A 185 4.21 -15.30 38.39
CA SER A 185 3.01 -15.36 39.22
C SER A 185 1.74 -15.57 38.39
N ARG A 186 1.60 -14.86 37.26
CA ARG A 186 0.52 -15.07 36.30
C ARG A 186 0.48 -16.48 35.73
N ILE A 187 1.64 -17.05 35.39
CA ILE A 187 1.76 -18.42 34.88
C ILE A 187 1.33 -19.45 35.93
N VAL A 188 1.79 -19.30 37.17
CA VAL A 188 1.41 -20.18 38.30
C VAL A 188 -0.09 -20.09 38.57
N HIS A 189 -0.64 -18.87 38.63
CA HIS A 189 -2.08 -18.65 38.81
C HIS A 189 -2.89 -19.29 37.67
N THR A 190 -2.46 -19.10 36.41
CA THR A 190 -3.09 -19.70 35.23
C THR A 190 -3.09 -21.23 35.31
N ALA A 191 -1.96 -21.84 35.65
CA ALA A 191 -1.85 -23.29 35.80
C ALA A 191 -2.80 -23.82 36.90
N TRP A 192 -2.90 -23.11 38.03
CA TRP A 192 -3.85 -23.45 39.09
C TRP A 192 -5.31 -23.30 38.64
N ARG A 193 -5.67 -22.23 37.92
CA ARG A 193 -7.02 -22.02 37.37
C ARG A 193 -7.39 -23.13 36.38
N LEU A 194 -6.46 -23.52 35.51
CA LEU A 194 -6.63 -24.60 34.55
C LEU A 194 -6.94 -25.94 35.25
N SER A 195 -6.29 -26.25 36.38
CA SER A 195 -6.59 -27.48 37.12
C SER A 195 -7.97 -27.46 37.79
N GLN A 196 -8.48 -26.27 38.16
CA GLN A 196 -9.87 -26.14 38.62
C GLN A 196 -10.88 -26.36 37.48
N LEU A 197 -10.55 -25.94 36.26
CA LEU A 197 -11.39 -26.20 35.08
C LEU A 197 -11.37 -27.68 34.71
N GLU A 198 -10.23 -28.38 34.83
CA GLU A 198 -10.12 -29.83 34.57
C GLU A 198 -11.12 -30.67 35.40
N LYS A 199 -11.39 -30.23 36.64
CA LYS A 199 -12.35 -30.88 37.55
C LYS A 199 -13.80 -30.67 37.13
N ARG A 200 -14.10 -29.58 36.41
CA ARG A 200 -15.47 -29.15 36.08
C ARG A 200 -15.89 -29.44 34.64
N HIS A 201 -14.91 -29.60 33.75
CA HIS A 201 -15.10 -29.73 32.31
C HIS A 201 -14.41 -30.98 31.78
N GLU A 202 -14.90 -31.54 30.68
CA GLU A 202 -14.35 -32.73 30.03
C GLU A 202 -13.29 -32.39 28.98
N HIS A 203 -13.42 -31.26 28.29
CA HIS A 203 -12.59 -30.84 27.16
C HIS A 203 -12.35 -29.32 27.16
N VAL A 204 -11.31 -28.89 27.87
CA VAL A 204 -10.91 -27.48 27.98
C VAL A 204 -9.92 -27.12 26.87
N LEU A 205 -10.19 -26.05 26.12
CA LEU A 205 -9.24 -25.41 25.23
C LEU A 205 -8.60 -24.20 25.91
N PHE A 206 -7.27 -24.18 26.06
CA PHE A 206 -6.52 -23.01 26.50
C PHE A 206 -5.77 -22.39 25.33
N VAL A 207 -6.15 -21.18 24.90
CA VAL A 207 -5.46 -20.45 23.82
C VAL A 207 -4.50 -19.45 24.45
N CYS A 208 -3.19 -19.62 24.28
CA CYS A 208 -2.21 -18.78 24.97
C CYS A 208 -1.03 -18.41 24.08
N SER A 209 -0.29 -17.37 24.50
CA SER A 209 0.97 -17.02 23.85
C SER A 209 1.90 -18.24 23.82
N VAL A 210 2.52 -18.49 22.68
CA VAL A 210 3.54 -19.53 22.54
C VAL A 210 4.69 -19.34 23.54
N LEU A 211 4.93 -18.11 23.98
CA LEU A 211 5.89 -17.77 25.03
C LEU A 211 5.53 -18.28 26.43
N HIS A 212 4.23 -18.35 26.76
CA HIS A 212 3.76 -18.77 28.08
C HIS A 212 3.53 -20.27 28.14
N TRP A 213 3.18 -20.90 27.01
CA TRP A 213 2.86 -22.32 26.92
C TRP A 213 3.84 -23.26 27.65
N PRO A 214 5.18 -23.22 27.44
CA PRO A 214 6.07 -24.18 28.09
C PRO A 214 6.12 -24.01 29.61
N TRP A 215 6.00 -22.79 30.09
CA TRP A 215 6.07 -22.46 31.51
C TRP A 215 4.76 -22.73 32.23
N VAL A 216 3.61 -22.53 31.56
CA VAL A 216 2.31 -23.00 32.08
C VAL A 216 2.30 -24.52 32.17
N ARG A 217 2.89 -25.22 31.20
CA ARG A 217 3.03 -26.68 31.24
C ARG A 217 3.90 -27.14 32.40
N GLU A 218 5.05 -26.50 32.60
CA GLU A 218 5.96 -26.77 33.71
C GLU A 218 5.26 -26.53 35.06
N ALA A 219 4.67 -25.35 35.27
CA ALA A 219 3.96 -25.00 36.49
C ALA A 219 2.76 -25.95 36.76
N TYR A 220 2.00 -26.32 35.73
CA TYR A 220 0.92 -27.30 35.86
C TYR A 220 1.44 -28.66 36.31
N SER A 221 2.59 -29.07 35.76
CA SER A 221 3.18 -30.37 36.07
C SER A 221 3.76 -30.39 37.48
N GLU A 222 4.49 -29.35 37.90
CA GLU A 222 5.03 -29.25 39.25
C GLU A 222 3.93 -29.23 40.33
N LEU A 223 2.80 -28.58 40.04
CA LEU A 223 1.68 -28.48 40.98
C LEU A 223 0.81 -29.75 41.05
N PHE A 224 0.69 -30.49 39.93
CA PHE A 224 -0.36 -31.52 39.78
C PHE A 224 0.08 -32.83 39.08
N HIS A 225 1.34 -32.96 38.65
CA HIS A 225 1.96 -34.18 38.11
C HIS A 225 3.28 -34.48 38.83
N ASP A 226 3.19 -35.20 39.94
CA ASP A 226 4.21 -36.13 40.40
C ASP A 226 3.56 -37.25 41.23
N ASP A 227 4.10 -38.46 41.06
CA ASP A 227 3.67 -39.76 41.58
C ASP A 227 3.03 -39.73 42.99
N GLU A 228 1.99 -40.55 43.22
CA GLU A 228 1.42 -40.79 44.56
C GLU A 228 2.48 -41.25 45.60
N SER A 229 3.63 -41.76 45.15
CA SER A 229 4.76 -42.17 46.00
C SER A 229 5.71 -41.04 46.43
N THR A 230 5.62 -39.85 45.84
CA THR A 230 6.53 -38.71 46.10
C THR A 230 5.81 -37.51 46.70
N ARG A 231 4.57 -37.69 47.17
CA ARG A 231 3.93 -36.76 48.11
C ARG A 231 4.67 -36.82 49.44
N SER A 232 5.83 -36.15 49.51
CA SER A 232 6.44 -35.79 50.78
C SER A 232 5.36 -35.15 51.65
N GLU A 233 5.24 -35.59 52.90
CA GLU A 233 4.26 -35.13 53.90
C GLU A 233 4.30 -33.62 54.19
N SER A 234 5.21 -32.89 53.52
CA SER A 234 5.17 -31.45 53.33
C SER A 234 4.21 -31.08 52.19
N ALA A 235 2.91 -31.28 52.39
CA ALA A 235 1.89 -30.49 51.71
C ALA A 235 1.99 -29.05 52.25
N ALA A 236 3.06 -28.35 51.88
CA ALA A 236 3.16 -26.92 52.09
C ALA A 236 1.96 -26.29 51.37
N GLU A 237 1.21 -25.45 52.07
CA GLU A 237 0.18 -24.61 51.45
C GLU A 237 0.81 -23.96 50.21
N ILE A 238 0.29 -24.27 49.03
CA ILE A 238 0.74 -23.65 47.79
C ILE A 238 0.41 -22.16 47.95
N ASP A 239 1.44 -21.34 48.16
CA ASP A 239 1.28 -19.89 48.25
C ASP A 239 0.88 -19.37 46.86
N LEU A 240 -0.42 -19.18 46.67
CA LEU A 240 -0.98 -18.76 45.40
C LEU A 240 -0.84 -17.25 45.27
N PRO A 241 -0.39 -16.74 44.11
CA PRO A 241 -0.35 -15.31 43.85
C PRO A 241 -1.72 -14.68 44.07
N LEU A 242 -1.71 -13.58 44.83
CA LEU A 242 -2.90 -12.78 45.10
C LEU A 242 -3.19 -11.83 43.94
N HIS A 243 -4.46 -11.53 43.75
CA HIS A 243 -4.91 -10.52 42.80
C HIS A 243 -4.54 -9.12 43.31
N ASP A 244 -4.03 -8.26 42.42
CA ASP A 244 -3.93 -6.83 42.72
C ASP A 244 -5.33 -6.20 42.79
N GLU A 245 -5.47 -5.13 43.57
CA GLU A 245 -6.64 -4.25 43.45
C GLU A 245 -6.51 -3.43 42.17
N THR A 246 -7.47 -3.56 41.26
CA THR A 246 -7.44 -2.90 39.95
C THR A 246 -8.71 -2.11 39.69
N LEU A 247 -8.59 -1.06 38.88
CA LEU A 247 -9.75 -0.35 38.35
C LEU A 247 -10.45 -1.18 37.27
N ALA A 248 -11.77 -1.01 37.15
CA ALA A 248 -12.55 -1.66 36.11
C ALA A 248 -12.10 -1.19 34.72
N PRO A 249 -11.83 -2.11 33.76
CA PRO A 249 -11.49 -1.74 32.41
C PRO A 249 -12.66 -1.04 31.72
N THR A 250 -12.35 -0.09 30.84
CA THR A 250 -13.35 0.66 30.07
C THR A 250 -13.11 0.46 28.58
N ARG A 251 -14.18 0.28 27.81
CA ARG A 251 -14.10 0.12 26.36
C ARG A 251 -14.30 1.43 25.62
N TYR A 252 -13.50 1.63 24.58
CA TYR A 252 -13.53 2.78 23.70
C TYR A 252 -13.62 2.37 22.24
N ALA A 253 -14.25 3.21 21.42
CA ALA A 253 -14.09 3.15 19.97
C ALA A 253 -12.72 3.72 19.58
N ILE A 254 -12.19 3.28 18.43
CA ILE A 254 -10.93 3.82 17.91
C ILE A 254 -11.16 4.77 16.73
N GLU A 255 -10.32 5.80 16.63
CA GLU A 255 -10.28 6.64 15.44
C GLU A 255 -9.72 5.83 14.25
N ASN A 256 -10.50 5.70 13.17
CA ASN A 256 -10.16 4.85 12.02
C ASN A 256 -8.77 5.13 11.42
N ARG A 257 -8.31 6.38 11.42
CA ARG A 257 -6.98 6.75 10.89
C ARG A 257 -5.83 6.17 11.72
N THR A 258 -6.12 5.77 12.95
CA THR A 258 -5.16 5.21 13.92
C THR A 258 -5.28 3.69 14.07
N ALA A 259 -6.15 3.04 13.27
CA ALA A 259 -6.40 1.59 13.37
C ALA A 259 -5.14 0.72 13.17
N MET A 260 -4.14 1.24 12.44
CA MET A 260 -2.85 0.56 12.27
C MET A 260 -2.12 0.32 13.61
N PHE A 261 -2.36 1.14 14.63
CA PHE A 261 -1.75 0.97 15.95
C PHE A 261 -2.51 -0.02 16.85
N LEU A 262 -3.72 -0.44 16.45
CA LEU A 262 -4.51 -1.45 17.19
C LEU A 262 -4.27 -2.86 16.62
N PHE A 263 -4.30 -2.99 15.30
CA PHE A 263 -4.29 -4.29 14.62
C PHE A 263 -2.89 -4.90 14.55
N GLY A 264 -2.82 -6.22 14.69
CA GLY A 264 -1.57 -6.95 14.46
C GLY A 264 -1.22 -7.15 12.98
N GLU A 265 -2.24 -7.19 12.12
CA GLU A 265 -2.11 -7.23 10.66
C GLU A 265 -2.39 -5.83 10.05
N LEU A 266 -2.07 -5.65 8.76
CA LEU A 266 -2.42 -4.40 8.06
C LEU A 266 -3.95 -4.20 8.07
N PRO A 267 -4.46 -2.98 8.42
CA PRO A 267 -5.90 -2.73 8.45
C PRO A 267 -6.65 -3.20 7.19
N PHE A 268 -6.08 -2.99 6.01
CA PHE A 268 -6.65 -3.49 4.77
C PHE A 268 -6.83 -5.02 4.77
N ILE A 269 -5.79 -5.75 5.16
CA ILE A 269 -5.77 -7.22 5.19
C ILE A 269 -6.69 -7.75 6.30
N THR A 270 -6.73 -7.11 7.47
CA THR A 270 -7.72 -7.40 8.53
C THR A 270 -9.15 -7.28 8.00
N GLY A 271 -9.42 -6.26 7.18
CA GLY A 271 -10.70 -6.10 6.49
C GLY A 271 -11.03 -7.24 5.54
N LEU A 272 -10.04 -7.77 4.81
CA LEU A 272 -10.23 -8.94 3.96
C LEU A 272 -10.58 -10.18 4.77
N TYR A 273 -9.93 -10.41 5.92
CA TYR A 273 -10.25 -11.56 6.79
C TYR A 273 -11.70 -11.51 7.26
N GLU A 274 -12.19 -10.32 7.63
CA GLU A 274 -13.60 -10.16 8.00
C GLU A 274 -14.56 -10.33 6.83
N ARG A 275 -14.22 -9.81 5.64
CA ARG A 275 -15.01 -10.04 4.42
C ARG A 275 -15.14 -11.54 4.16
N ALA A 276 -14.02 -12.25 4.07
CA ALA A 276 -13.99 -13.68 3.81
C ALA A 276 -14.77 -14.49 4.86
N ARG A 277 -14.67 -14.15 6.14
CA ARG A 277 -15.46 -14.78 7.21
C ARG A 277 -16.96 -14.53 7.04
N SER A 278 -17.34 -13.29 6.71
CA SER A 278 -18.76 -12.89 6.59
C SER A 278 -19.44 -13.47 5.35
N GLU A 279 -18.70 -13.56 4.24
CA GLU A 279 -19.17 -14.06 2.95
C GLU A 279 -18.91 -15.56 2.75
N LEU A 280 -18.26 -16.23 3.73
CA LEU A 280 -17.84 -17.63 3.66
C LEU A 280 -16.91 -17.92 2.46
N GLU A 281 -16.05 -16.95 2.11
CA GLU A 281 -15.02 -17.11 1.08
C GLU A 281 -13.84 -17.95 1.60
N GLU A 282 -13.02 -18.45 0.69
CA GLU A 282 -11.79 -19.15 1.02
C GLU A 282 -10.74 -18.19 1.60
N ASP A 283 -10.40 -18.37 2.88
CA ASP A 283 -9.48 -17.49 3.63
C ASP A 283 -8.04 -18.06 3.73
N GLU A 284 -7.77 -19.21 3.12
CA GLU A 284 -6.50 -19.95 3.27
C GLU A 284 -5.26 -19.15 2.86
N ASN A 285 -5.38 -18.31 1.84
CA ASN A 285 -4.28 -17.61 1.19
C ASN A 285 -4.24 -16.11 1.49
N LEU A 286 -5.10 -15.62 2.38
CA LEU A 286 -5.42 -14.20 2.45
C LEU A 286 -4.23 -13.31 2.87
N GLN A 287 -3.27 -13.84 3.63
CA GLN A 287 -2.05 -13.11 3.97
C GLN A 287 -1.19 -12.79 2.72
N ILE A 288 -1.19 -13.66 1.71
CA ILE A 288 -0.46 -13.46 0.44
C ILE A 288 -1.36 -12.77 -0.59
N ASP A 289 -2.57 -13.28 -0.78
CA ASP A 289 -3.52 -12.75 -1.76
C ASP A 289 -4.01 -11.35 -1.37
N GLY A 290 -4.03 -11.03 -0.08
CA GLY A 290 -4.30 -9.69 0.43
C GLY A 290 -3.31 -8.64 -0.06
N VAL A 291 -2.04 -9.00 -0.27
CA VAL A 291 -1.05 -8.10 -0.90
C VAL A 291 -1.40 -7.85 -2.37
N LYS A 292 -1.89 -8.87 -3.09
CA LYS A 292 -2.33 -8.71 -4.48
C LYS A 292 -3.58 -7.83 -4.56
N GLU A 293 -4.56 -8.07 -3.69
CA GLU A 293 -5.76 -7.25 -3.59
C GLU A 293 -5.42 -5.80 -3.22
N LEU A 294 -4.50 -5.58 -2.27
CA LEU A 294 -4.01 -4.26 -1.90
C LEU A 294 -3.44 -3.52 -3.12
N LEU A 295 -2.59 -4.16 -3.91
CA LEU A 295 -2.01 -3.56 -5.12
C LEU A 295 -3.07 -3.27 -6.19
N ILE A 296 -4.10 -4.12 -6.32
CA ILE A 296 -5.21 -3.92 -7.26
C ILE A 296 -6.09 -2.74 -6.82
N ALA A 297 -6.50 -2.70 -5.54
CA ALA A 297 -7.27 -1.61 -4.96
C ALA A 297 -6.50 -0.28 -5.06
N SER A 298 -5.19 -0.31 -4.81
CA SER A 298 -4.30 0.85 -4.99
C SER A 298 -4.26 1.32 -6.43
N ARG A 299 -4.22 0.41 -7.41
CA ARG A 299 -4.29 0.74 -8.83
C ARG A 299 -5.60 1.39 -9.24
N GLU A 300 -6.71 0.95 -8.68
CA GLU A 300 -8.02 1.57 -8.93
C GLU A 300 -8.09 2.97 -8.35
N SER A 301 -7.63 3.14 -7.10
CA SER A 301 -7.52 4.45 -6.45
C SER A 301 -6.63 5.41 -7.24
N TYR A 302 -5.46 4.93 -7.69
CA TYR A 302 -4.52 5.68 -8.51
C TYR A 302 -5.12 6.12 -9.85
N ARG A 303 -5.85 5.21 -10.53
CA ARG A 303 -6.53 5.53 -11.79
C ARG A 303 -7.67 6.53 -11.59
N LYS A 304 -8.40 6.43 -10.48
CA LYS A 304 -9.50 7.35 -10.16
C LYS A 304 -9.00 8.77 -9.94
N GLU A 305 -7.88 8.93 -9.24
CA GLU A 305 -7.26 10.23 -8.97
C GLU A 305 -6.66 10.85 -10.24
N PHE A 306 -5.76 10.13 -10.92
CA PHE A 306 -5.00 10.71 -12.03
C PHE A 306 -5.72 10.62 -13.39
N ARG A 307 -6.78 9.81 -13.53
CA ARG A 307 -7.57 9.65 -14.76
C ARG A 307 -6.68 9.38 -15.98
N ARG A 308 -6.75 10.22 -17.03
CA ARG A 308 -5.92 10.12 -18.25
C ARG A 308 -4.41 10.35 -17.98
N ARG A 309 -4.05 10.94 -16.83
CA ARG A 309 -2.66 11.16 -16.41
C ARG A 309 -2.06 9.94 -15.69
N ALA A 310 -2.88 8.98 -15.24
CA ALA A 310 -2.42 7.83 -14.49
C ALA A 310 -1.49 6.96 -15.34
N ARG A 311 -0.23 6.78 -14.94
CA ARG A 311 0.70 5.85 -15.61
C ARG A 311 0.04 4.50 -15.78
N ARG A 312 0.17 3.89 -16.96
CA ARG A 312 -0.41 2.57 -17.20
C ARG A 312 0.26 1.50 -16.33
N VAL A 313 -0.39 1.14 -15.22
CA VAL A 313 0.01 -0.01 -14.38
C VAL A 313 -0.56 -1.29 -15.00
N THR A 314 0.32 -2.09 -15.61
CA THR A 314 -0.03 -3.35 -16.29
C THR A 314 0.08 -4.54 -15.33
N PRO A 315 -0.53 -5.70 -15.65
CA PRO A 315 -0.30 -6.93 -14.90
C PRO A 315 1.18 -7.32 -14.81
N LEU A 316 1.97 -7.07 -15.87
CA LEU A 316 3.42 -7.30 -15.86
C LEU A 316 4.14 -6.42 -14.83
N HIS A 317 3.75 -5.15 -14.70
CA HIS A 317 4.32 -4.26 -13.68
C HIS A 317 4.00 -4.75 -12.27
N LEU A 318 2.75 -5.18 -12.03
CA LEU A 318 2.34 -5.75 -10.73
C LEU A 318 3.08 -7.07 -10.44
N ALA A 319 3.25 -7.94 -11.44
CA ALA A 319 3.99 -9.19 -11.29
C ALA A 319 5.47 -8.94 -10.94
N LYS A 320 6.12 -7.98 -11.61
CA LYS A 320 7.50 -7.56 -11.25
C LYS A 320 7.56 -6.95 -9.85
N CYS A 321 6.57 -6.16 -9.47
CA CYS A 321 6.46 -5.61 -8.12
C CYS A 321 6.36 -6.73 -7.07
N LEU A 322 5.48 -7.72 -7.26
CA LEU A 322 5.34 -8.87 -6.37
C LEU A 322 6.61 -9.74 -6.32
N GLN A 323 7.27 -9.94 -7.46
CA GLN A 323 8.56 -10.63 -7.50
C GLN A 323 9.60 -9.90 -6.65
N TYR A 324 9.63 -8.56 -6.72
CA TYR A 324 10.54 -7.75 -5.94
C TYR A 324 10.19 -7.76 -4.45
N VAL A 325 8.91 -7.64 -4.09
CA VAL A 325 8.40 -7.82 -2.71
C VAL A 325 8.88 -9.15 -2.14
N ARG A 326 8.65 -10.26 -2.85
CA ARG A 326 9.08 -11.60 -2.43
C ARG A 326 10.60 -11.65 -2.20
N ASN A 327 11.38 -11.12 -3.14
CA ASN A 327 12.84 -11.15 -3.03
C ASN A 327 13.34 -10.31 -1.84
N LEU A 328 12.72 -9.16 -1.56
CA LEU A 328 13.03 -8.33 -0.39
C LEU A 328 12.66 -9.05 0.92
N SER A 329 11.48 -9.68 1.01
CA SER A 329 11.09 -10.47 2.17
C SER A 329 12.11 -11.58 2.48
N LEU A 330 12.59 -12.27 1.45
CA LEU A 330 13.62 -13.30 1.59
C LEU A 330 14.96 -12.73 2.08
N ILE A 331 15.38 -11.57 1.57
CA ILE A 331 16.59 -10.88 2.03
C ILE A 331 16.45 -10.51 3.53
N HIS A 332 15.27 -10.07 3.94
CA HIS A 332 14.95 -9.76 5.34
C HIS A 332 14.63 -11.00 6.20
N ARG A 333 14.80 -12.22 5.66
CA ARG A 333 14.52 -13.50 6.35
C ARG A 333 13.08 -13.62 6.86
N ARG A 334 12.11 -13.04 6.15
CA ARG A 334 10.67 -13.14 6.44
C ARG A 334 9.98 -14.02 5.40
N MET A 335 8.88 -14.68 5.79
CA MET A 335 8.05 -15.45 4.86
C MET A 335 6.95 -14.58 4.24
N THR A 336 6.49 -13.58 4.97
CA THR A 336 5.52 -12.59 4.55
C THR A 336 6.15 -11.20 4.44
N PRO A 337 5.63 -10.34 3.55
CA PRO A 337 6.13 -8.99 3.42
C PRO A 337 5.52 -8.05 4.47
N ASP A 338 6.35 -7.15 5.01
CA ASP A 338 5.85 -6.03 5.82
C ASP A 338 5.46 -4.82 4.97
N LEU A 339 4.81 -3.85 5.61
CA LEU A 339 4.37 -2.63 4.93
C LEU A 339 5.52 -1.91 4.23
N ILE A 340 6.68 -1.81 4.88
CA ILE A 340 7.84 -1.10 4.35
C ILE A 340 8.37 -1.78 3.09
N THR A 341 8.43 -3.11 3.08
CA THR A 341 8.82 -3.91 1.92
C THR A 341 7.84 -3.72 0.77
N ILE A 342 6.52 -3.74 1.05
CA ILE A 342 5.47 -3.53 0.04
C ILE A 342 5.58 -2.13 -0.58
N ILE A 343 5.65 -1.08 0.26
CA ILE A 343 5.73 0.31 -0.22
C ILE A 343 7.05 0.56 -0.95
N THR A 344 8.17 0.04 -0.45
CA THR A 344 9.48 0.18 -1.10
C THR A 344 9.47 -0.43 -2.49
N ALA A 345 8.95 -1.65 -2.64
CA ALA A 345 8.84 -2.30 -3.94
C ALA A 345 7.89 -1.54 -4.88
N ALA A 346 6.75 -1.07 -4.37
CA ALA A 346 5.82 -0.24 -5.14
C ALA A 346 6.48 1.06 -5.61
N LYS A 347 7.26 1.73 -4.75
CA LYS A 347 8.00 2.95 -5.06
C LYS A 347 8.99 2.72 -6.20
N GLN A 348 9.81 1.68 -6.10
CA GLN A 348 10.87 1.41 -7.09
C GLN A 348 10.33 0.96 -8.45
N ILE A 349 9.23 0.21 -8.49
CA ILE A 349 8.68 -0.34 -9.75
C ILE A 349 7.63 0.60 -10.38
N LEU A 350 6.77 1.19 -9.55
CA LEU A 350 5.57 1.91 -9.99
C LEU A 350 5.65 3.43 -9.75
N GLY A 351 6.60 3.88 -8.92
CA GLY A 351 6.85 5.28 -8.60
C GLY A 351 6.14 5.78 -7.35
N ASP A 352 6.60 6.91 -6.80
CA ASP A 352 6.14 7.49 -5.52
C ASP A 352 4.63 7.70 -5.42
N GLN A 353 3.96 8.15 -6.48
CA GLN A 353 2.50 8.41 -6.43
C GLN A 353 1.74 7.09 -6.21
N PHE A 354 2.14 6.02 -6.90
CA PHE A 354 1.48 4.73 -6.73
C PHE A 354 1.77 4.16 -5.34
N ALA A 355 3.03 4.28 -4.87
CA ALA A 355 3.42 3.85 -3.53
C ALA A 355 2.65 4.57 -2.42
N LEU A 356 2.35 5.87 -2.60
CA LEU A 356 1.49 6.62 -1.69
C LEU A 356 0.09 6.03 -1.61
N HIS A 357 -0.54 5.69 -2.74
CA HIS A 357 -1.83 5.00 -2.72
C HIS A 357 -1.77 3.64 -2.02
N VAL A 358 -0.66 2.90 -2.18
CA VAL A 358 -0.47 1.62 -1.47
C VAL A 358 -0.39 1.85 0.04
N ALA A 359 0.33 2.87 0.49
CA ALA A 359 0.43 3.23 1.90
C ALA A 359 -0.93 3.65 2.48
N GLU A 360 -1.66 4.52 1.77
CA GLU A 360 -2.99 4.98 2.17
C GLU A 360 -3.99 3.84 2.25
N ARG A 361 -3.98 2.95 1.25
CA ARG A 361 -4.89 1.79 1.22
C ARG A 361 -4.57 0.75 2.26
N ALA A 362 -3.29 0.50 2.54
CA ALA A 362 -2.89 -0.45 3.58
C ALA A 362 -3.44 -0.07 4.96
N ASN A 363 -3.55 1.24 5.23
CA ASN A 363 -4.09 1.78 6.48
C ASN A 363 -5.62 1.88 6.52
N GLU A 364 -6.32 1.56 5.44
CA GLU A 364 -7.76 1.69 5.36
C GLU A 364 -8.46 0.39 5.81
N TYR A 365 -9.25 0.48 6.89
CA TYR A 365 -10.15 -0.60 7.31
C TYR A 365 -11.55 -0.37 6.71
N PRO A 366 -12.12 -1.34 5.95
CA PRO A 366 -13.34 -1.12 5.18
C PRO A 366 -14.63 -1.06 6.02
N HIS A 367 -14.69 -1.73 7.19
CA HIS A 367 -15.91 -1.81 8.01
C HIS A 367 -16.04 -0.60 8.94
N ARG A 368 -16.37 0.54 8.36
CA ARG A 368 -16.48 1.84 9.05
C ARG A 368 -17.61 1.84 10.08
N SER A 369 -17.48 2.74 11.06
CA SER A 369 -18.43 2.99 12.17
C SER A 369 -19.88 3.31 11.78
N GLY A 370 -20.24 3.34 10.48
CA GLY A 370 -21.58 3.66 9.98
C GLY A 370 -22.46 2.45 9.65
N ASP A 371 -21.92 1.23 9.55
CA ASP A 371 -22.66 0.06 9.04
C ASP A 371 -23.33 -0.79 10.13
N VAL A 372 -23.13 -0.47 11.41
CA VAL A 372 -23.68 -1.21 12.58
C VAL A 372 -24.35 -0.22 13.54
N LYS A 373 -25.45 -0.62 14.19
CA LYS A 373 -26.18 0.22 15.19
C LYS A 373 -25.19 0.96 16.09
N GLN A 374 -25.29 2.29 16.11
CA GLN A 374 -24.42 3.15 16.89
C GLN A 374 -24.50 2.78 18.36
N VAL A 375 -23.38 2.32 18.93
CA VAL A 375 -23.15 2.32 20.37
C VAL A 375 -22.39 3.60 20.68
N ASP A 376 -22.90 4.37 21.64
CA ASP A 376 -22.28 5.61 22.14
C ASP A 376 -21.04 5.26 22.97
N LEU A 377 -19.97 4.83 22.28
CA LEU A 377 -18.64 4.70 22.88
C LEU A 377 -17.85 5.98 22.62
N GLU A 378 -17.17 6.46 23.66
CA GLU A 378 -16.17 7.50 23.49
C GLU A 378 -15.04 7.00 22.58
N THR A 379 -14.44 7.92 21.80
CA THR A 379 -13.42 7.58 20.81
C THR A 379 -12.04 7.96 21.29
N VAL A 380 -11.08 7.06 21.14
CA VAL A 380 -9.66 7.30 21.39
C VAL A 380 -8.86 7.31 20.08
N SER A 381 -7.81 8.11 20.05
CA SER A 381 -6.83 8.13 18.95
C SER A 381 -5.56 7.42 19.42
N LEU A 382 -5.09 6.45 18.65
CA LEU A 382 -3.89 5.68 18.98
C LEU A 382 -2.64 6.28 18.32
N GLY A 383 -1.51 6.16 19.00
CA GLY A 383 -0.19 6.44 18.48
C GLY A 383 0.79 5.32 18.81
N ILE A 384 2.08 5.63 18.76
CA ILE A 384 3.15 4.69 19.12
C ILE A 384 3.13 4.48 20.62
N ASP A 385 2.77 3.28 21.08
CA ASP A 385 2.75 2.88 22.49
C ASP A 385 1.98 3.86 23.40
N GLN A 386 1.01 4.58 22.84
CA GLN A 386 0.25 5.62 23.54
C GLN A 386 -1.16 5.79 22.96
N ALA A 387 -2.08 6.31 23.77
CA ALA A 387 -3.41 6.75 23.33
C ALA A 387 -3.73 8.16 23.82
N ARG A 388 -4.43 8.91 22.97
CA ARG A 388 -5.14 10.12 23.37
C ARG A 388 -6.56 9.75 23.80
N LEU A 389 -6.83 9.92 25.09
CA LEU A 389 -8.15 9.69 25.69
C LEU A 389 -9.14 10.78 25.27
N PRO A 390 -10.46 10.58 25.46
CA PRO A 390 -11.50 11.53 25.04
C PRO A 390 -11.39 12.90 25.73
N GLY A 391 -10.81 12.94 26.94
CA GLY A 391 -10.49 14.16 27.66
C GLY A 391 -9.25 14.92 27.14
N GLY A 392 -8.59 14.43 26.08
CA GLY A 392 -7.41 15.04 25.46
C GLY A 392 -6.07 14.63 26.04
N GLY A 393 -6.05 14.01 27.23
CA GLY A 393 -4.84 13.47 27.86
C GLY A 393 -4.21 12.35 27.03
N VAL A 394 -2.88 12.37 26.89
CA VAL A 394 -2.11 11.31 26.25
C VAL A 394 -1.54 10.42 27.34
N VAL A 395 -1.72 9.10 27.20
CA VAL A 395 -1.25 8.11 28.17
C VAL A 395 -0.46 7.01 27.47
N PRO A 396 0.61 6.48 28.10
CA PRO A 396 1.33 5.32 27.57
C PRO A 396 0.47 4.06 27.69
N LEU A 397 0.59 3.17 26.69
CA LEU A 397 -0.22 1.96 26.55
C LEU A 397 0.64 0.69 26.39
N VAL A 398 0.26 -0.36 27.10
CA VAL A 398 0.80 -1.72 26.91
C VAL A 398 -0.28 -2.74 26.64
N SER A 399 -0.07 -3.58 25.63
CA SER A 399 -1.02 -4.63 25.28
C SER A 399 -0.90 -5.82 26.23
N ARG A 400 -2.03 -6.32 26.73
CA ARG A 400 -2.13 -7.60 27.45
C ARG A 400 -2.00 -8.82 26.54
N LEU A 401 -2.12 -8.62 25.23
CA LEU A 401 -1.96 -9.64 24.19
C LEU A 401 -0.85 -9.21 23.21
N PRO A 402 0.41 -9.04 23.68
CA PRO A 402 1.48 -8.46 22.87
C PRO A 402 1.89 -9.41 21.73
N GLY A 403 1.93 -8.89 20.51
CA GLY A 403 2.51 -9.57 19.36
C GLY A 403 4.04 -9.48 19.33
N PRO A 404 4.69 -9.99 18.28
CA PRO A 404 6.12 -9.78 18.05
C PRO A 404 6.46 -8.28 18.00
N PRO A 405 7.65 -7.87 18.50
CA PRO A 405 8.03 -6.46 18.53
C PRO A 405 8.10 -5.86 17.13
N MET A 406 7.56 -4.65 16.98
CA MET A 406 7.59 -3.91 15.71
C MET A 406 8.86 -3.07 15.60
N THR A 407 9.41 -2.98 14.39
CA THR A 407 10.59 -2.15 14.10
C THR A 407 10.22 -0.92 13.30
N TRP A 408 10.59 0.26 13.80
CA TRP A 408 10.38 1.51 13.10
C TRP A 408 11.32 1.63 11.89
N SER A 409 10.78 2.13 10.78
CA SER A 409 11.51 2.32 9.54
C SER A 409 11.06 3.59 8.86
N THR A 410 12.03 4.37 8.39
CA THR A 410 11.76 5.64 7.71
C THR A 410 11.67 5.41 6.21
N LEU A 411 10.55 5.79 5.62
CA LEU A 411 10.35 5.75 4.17
C LEU A 411 9.94 7.14 3.67
N LYS A 412 10.76 7.71 2.77
CA LYS A 412 10.48 9.01 2.15
C LYS A 412 9.57 8.82 0.94
N LEU A 413 8.36 9.36 0.98
CA LEU A 413 7.46 9.49 -0.18
C LEU A 413 7.25 10.96 -0.51
N GLN A 414 7.17 11.27 -1.80
CA GLN A 414 6.66 12.58 -2.23
C GLN A 414 5.18 12.71 -1.83
N ARG A 415 4.89 13.67 -0.94
CA ARG A 415 3.51 13.97 -0.53
C ARG A 415 2.73 14.66 -1.63
N ARG A 416 1.41 14.53 -1.60
CA ARG A 416 0.53 15.39 -2.37
C ARG A 416 0.54 16.81 -1.79
N PRO A 417 0.50 17.86 -2.63
CA PRO A 417 0.21 19.20 -2.17
C PRO A 417 -1.15 19.24 -1.46
N SER A 418 -1.22 19.95 -0.34
CA SER A 418 -2.51 20.21 0.31
C SER A 418 -3.34 21.18 -0.55
N GLU A 419 -4.66 21.19 -0.33
CA GLU A 419 -5.54 22.14 -1.01
C GLU A 419 -5.14 23.60 -0.72
N SER A 420 -4.72 23.89 0.51
CA SER A 420 -4.25 25.23 0.89
C SER A 420 -3.00 25.66 0.12
N GLU A 421 -2.07 24.73 -0.14
CA GLU A 421 -0.87 25.00 -0.94
C GLU A 421 -1.21 25.27 -2.39
N LYS A 422 -2.09 24.45 -2.98
CA LYS A 422 -2.54 24.64 -4.36
C LYS A 422 -3.19 26.01 -4.55
N THR A 423 -4.10 26.40 -3.66
CA THR A 423 -4.76 27.72 -3.71
C THR A 423 -3.74 28.86 -3.56
N GLN A 424 -2.75 28.70 -2.69
CA GLN A 424 -1.69 29.70 -2.54
C GLN A 424 -0.85 29.85 -3.80
N TRP A 425 -0.54 28.74 -4.49
CA TRP A 425 0.23 28.76 -5.73
C TRP A 425 -0.55 29.36 -6.90
N GLU A 426 -1.84 29.04 -7.00
CA GLU A 426 -2.75 29.63 -7.98
C GLU A 426 -2.85 31.15 -7.81
N TYR A 427 -2.99 31.64 -6.57
CA TYR A 427 -3.06 33.07 -6.28
C TYR A 427 -1.77 33.83 -6.65
N ARG A 428 -0.60 33.17 -6.55
CA ARG A 428 0.70 33.76 -6.88
C ARG A 428 1.05 33.66 -8.37
N TRP A 429 0.18 33.09 -9.19
CA TRP A 429 0.44 32.89 -10.60
C TRP A 429 0.46 34.22 -11.37
N ASN A 430 1.51 34.47 -12.15
CA ASN A 430 1.62 35.65 -13.01
C ASN A 430 1.47 35.22 -14.48
N PRO A 431 0.37 35.61 -15.15
CA PRO A 431 0.12 35.21 -16.54
C PRO A 431 1.19 35.68 -17.55
N HIS A 432 2.04 36.64 -17.21
CA HIS A 432 2.99 37.25 -18.15
C HIS A 432 4.40 36.65 -18.13
N THR A 433 4.69 35.73 -17.20
CA THR A 433 6.03 35.16 -16.99
C THR A 433 6.13 33.68 -17.37
N GLN A 434 5.20 33.19 -18.18
CA GLN A 434 5.12 31.78 -18.57
C GLN A 434 6.32 31.34 -19.41
N CYS A 435 6.94 30.23 -19.04
CA CYS A 435 7.95 29.56 -19.85
C CYS A 435 7.83 28.03 -19.75
N SER A 436 8.46 27.33 -20.68
CA SER A 436 8.53 25.88 -20.71
C SER A 436 9.60 25.34 -19.75
N TYR A 437 9.49 24.05 -19.42
CA TYR A 437 10.51 23.30 -18.71
C TYR A 437 11.50 22.64 -19.70
N PRO A 438 12.76 23.13 -19.80
CA PRO A 438 13.67 22.75 -20.89
C PRO A 438 13.91 21.23 -21.06
N PRO A 439 14.02 20.42 -19.98
CA PRO A 439 14.17 18.97 -20.13
C PRO A 439 12.99 18.29 -20.83
N GLU A 440 11.77 18.83 -20.75
CA GLU A 440 10.62 18.32 -21.51
C GLU A 440 10.67 18.74 -22.98
N ASP A 441 11.16 19.95 -23.26
CA ASP A 441 11.36 20.46 -24.61
C ASP A 441 12.39 19.60 -25.37
N ASP A 442 13.53 19.30 -24.74
CA ASP A 442 14.53 18.39 -25.30
C ASP A 442 13.94 17.01 -25.62
N ARG A 443 13.07 16.50 -24.75
CA ARG A 443 12.44 15.18 -24.92
C ARG A 443 11.45 15.15 -26.07
N ILE A 444 10.60 16.18 -26.19
CA ILE A 444 9.61 16.25 -27.26
C ILE A 444 10.27 16.49 -28.63
N GLU A 445 11.35 17.26 -28.68
CA GLU A 445 12.14 17.47 -29.89
C GLU A 445 12.90 16.20 -30.32
N ASN A 446 13.49 15.49 -29.37
CA ASN A 446 14.09 14.17 -29.62
C ASN A 446 13.05 13.17 -30.15
N PHE A 447 11.84 13.20 -29.59
CA PHE A 447 10.75 12.35 -30.08
C PHE A 447 10.29 12.73 -31.48
N ARG A 448 10.17 14.03 -31.79
CA ARG A 448 9.89 14.52 -33.15
C ARG A 448 10.91 14.00 -34.15
N THR A 449 12.20 14.02 -33.82
CA THR A 449 13.26 13.46 -34.68
C THR A 449 13.01 11.98 -34.97
N ARG A 450 12.66 11.17 -33.96
CA ARG A 450 12.32 9.75 -34.14
C ARG A 450 11.09 9.54 -35.03
N VAL A 451 10.07 10.40 -34.89
CA VAL A 451 8.88 10.36 -35.76
C VAL A 451 9.26 10.65 -37.21
N PHE A 452 10.15 11.62 -37.46
CA PHE A 452 10.68 11.89 -38.80
C PHE A 452 11.44 10.71 -39.39
N ASP A 453 12.31 10.08 -38.62
CA ASP A 453 13.06 8.92 -39.09
C ASP A 453 12.14 7.75 -39.43
N ARG A 454 11.10 7.53 -38.62
CA ARG A 454 10.07 6.52 -38.91
C ARG A 454 9.26 6.87 -40.16
N ALA A 455 8.88 8.13 -40.33
CA ALA A 455 8.17 8.60 -41.52
C ALA A 455 9.01 8.43 -42.80
N LYS A 456 10.31 8.77 -42.75
CA LYS A 456 11.25 8.53 -43.87
C LYS A 456 11.36 7.05 -44.22
N ALA A 457 11.43 6.17 -43.21
CA ALA A 457 11.48 4.73 -43.43
C ALA A 457 10.20 4.19 -44.10
N ILE A 458 9.02 4.68 -43.69
CA ILE A 458 7.74 4.32 -44.31
C ILE A 458 7.70 4.78 -45.78
N MET A 459 8.11 6.02 -46.04
CA MET A 459 8.20 6.55 -47.41
C MET A 459 9.20 5.79 -48.29
N GLY A 460 10.31 5.34 -47.72
CA GLY A 460 11.30 4.50 -48.42
C GLY A 460 10.71 3.15 -48.79
N ASN A 461 10.00 2.50 -47.87
CA ASN A 461 9.36 1.20 -48.11
C ASN A 461 8.31 1.24 -49.23
N ASP A 462 7.55 2.33 -49.36
CA ASP A 462 6.60 2.49 -50.48
C ASP A 462 7.30 2.63 -51.85
N LEU A 463 8.57 3.02 -51.86
CA LEU A 463 9.41 3.13 -53.07
C LEU A 463 10.30 1.90 -53.29
N ALA A 464 10.22 0.90 -52.40
CA ALA A 464 11.05 -0.29 -52.47
C ALA A 464 10.81 -1.03 -53.79
N ARG A 465 11.89 -1.32 -54.49
CA ARG A 465 11.89 -2.12 -55.71
C ARG A 465 12.52 -3.47 -55.41
N THR A 466 12.07 -4.46 -56.14
CA THR A 466 12.60 -5.81 -56.02
C THR A 466 13.44 -6.11 -57.25
N GLU A 467 14.67 -6.58 -57.01
CA GLU A 467 15.63 -6.92 -58.07
C GLU A 467 16.21 -8.31 -57.82
N LYS A 468 16.64 -8.98 -58.88
CA LYS A 468 17.31 -10.28 -58.79
C LYS A 468 18.63 -10.16 -58.02
N PHE A 469 18.88 -11.07 -57.09
CA PHE A 469 20.14 -11.17 -56.37
C PHE A 469 21.29 -11.46 -57.35
N THR A 470 22.29 -10.59 -57.34
CA THR A 470 23.51 -10.76 -58.13
C THR A 470 24.72 -10.90 -57.23
N THR A 471 25.09 -9.83 -56.50
CA THR A 471 26.33 -9.78 -55.71
C THR A 471 26.14 -9.30 -54.27
N SER A 472 25.02 -8.63 -53.96
CA SER A 472 24.75 -8.07 -52.62
C SER A 472 23.30 -8.26 -52.23
N VAL A 473 23.07 -8.47 -50.93
CA VAL A 473 21.74 -8.60 -50.34
C VAL A 473 20.98 -7.26 -50.28
N LYS A 474 21.65 -6.15 -50.66
CA LYS A 474 21.12 -4.78 -50.64
C LYS A 474 20.41 -4.47 -49.31
N ASP A 475 19.12 -4.14 -49.33
CA ASP A 475 18.34 -3.78 -48.14
C ASP A 475 17.58 -4.97 -47.53
N GLY A 476 17.82 -6.19 -48.03
CA GLY A 476 17.25 -7.44 -47.51
C GLY A 476 16.63 -8.33 -48.59
N ILE A 477 16.36 -9.60 -48.25
CA ILE A 477 15.72 -10.55 -49.18
C ILE A 477 14.22 -10.28 -49.25
N ASP A 478 13.67 -10.18 -50.47
CA ASP A 478 12.23 -10.14 -50.68
C ASP A 478 11.66 -11.57 -50.69
N ILE A 479 11.30 -12.07 -49.50
CA ILE A 479 10.77 -13.43 -49.34
C ILE A 479 9.52 -13.65 -50.21
N ARG A 480 8.64 -12.64 -50.31
CA ARG A 480 7.35 -12.81 -51.00
C ARG A 480 7.55 -12.92 -52.51
N ASP A 481 8.43 -12.09 -53.08
CA ASP A 481 8.72 -12.14 -54.51
C ASP A 481 9.64 -13.31 -54.89
N THR A 482 10.55 -13.69 -53.98
CA THR A 482 11.36 -14.91 -54.10
C THR A 482 10.47 -16.17 -54.13
N LEU A 483 9.45 -16.23 -53.27
CA LEU A 483 8.48 -17.34 -53.29
C LEU A 483 7.59 -17.31 -54.55
N ARG A 484 7.23 -16.11 -55.05
CA ARG A 484 6.43 -15.98 -56.28
C ARG A 484 7.19 -16.47 -57.50
N HIS A 485 8.50 -16.25 -57.56
CA HIS A 485 9.39 -16.70 -58.63
C HIS A 485 10.23 -17.93 -58.23
N TRP A 486 9.73 -18.75 -57.30
CA TRP A 486 10.48 -19.90 -56.77
C TRP A 486 10.90 -20.90 -57.87
N TYR A 487 10.10 -21.00 -58.94
CA TYR A 487 10.38 -21.84 -60.10
C TYR A 487 11.65 -21.42 -60.87
N GLU A 488 12.07 -20.17 -60.77
CA GLU A 488 13.29 -19.65 -61.42
C GLU A 488 14.56 -19.98 -60.62
N LYS A 489 14.43 -20.53 -59.41
CA LYS A 489 15.52 -20.84 -58.45
C LYS A 489 16.43 -19.65 -58.18
N GLN A 490 15.85 -18.45 -58.15
CA GLN A 490 16.57 -17.20 -57.95
C GLN A 490 16.03 -16.44 -56.74
N ILE A 491 16.95 -15.84 -56.01
CA ILE A 491 16.63 -15.03 -54.83
C ILE A 491 16.43 -13.59 -55.29
N TYR A 492 15.39 -12.95 -54.78
CA TYR A 492 15.10 -11.54 -55.04
C TYR A 492 15.43 -10.72 -53.80
N VAL A 493 16.02 -9.55 -54.01
CA VAL A 493 16.43 -8.60 -52.97
C VAL A 493 15.70 -7.27 -53.11
N LYS A 494 15.42 -6.65 -51.98
CA LYS A 494 14.81 -5.33 -51.90
C LYS A 494 15.87 -4.26 -52.04
N VAL A 495 15.51 -3.24 -52.81
CA VAL A 495 16.27 -2.01 -53.01
C VAL A 495 15.37 -0.88 -52.57
N VAL A 496 15.70 -0.26 -51.46
CA VAL A 496 15.03 0.92 -50.94
C VAL A 496 15.80 2.15 -51.44
N PRO A 497 15.30 2.86 -52.47
CA PRO A 497 15.99 4.04 -52.94
C PRO A 497 16.05 5.10 -51.82
N PRO A 498 17.13 5.91 -51.74
CA PRO A 498 17.25 6.93 -50.73
C PRO A 498 16.06 7.89 -50.80
N SER A 499 15.36 8.05 -49.68
CA SER A 499 14.13 8.85 -49.59
C SER A 499 14.43 10.32 -49.89
N ARG A 500 14.03 10.83 -51.07
CA ARG A 500 14.22 12.23 -51.52
C ARG A 500 13.13 13.20 -51.01
N GLY A 501 12.56 12.95 -49.84
CA GLY A 501 11.50 13.78 -49.26
C GLY A 501 12.02 14.72 -48.18
N LYS A 502 11.84 16.03 -48.36
CA LYS A 502 12.07 17.01 -47.30
C LYS A 502 10.87 17.00 -46.34
N LEU A 503 11.07 16.46 -45.14
CA LEU A 503 10.13 16.52 -44.02
C LEU A 503 10.54 17.66 -43.10
N ASP A 504 9.71 18.69 -43.03
CA ASP A 504 9.93 19.89 -42.20
C ASP A 504 8.74 20.21 -41.29
N ALA A 505 7.68 19.39 -41.35
CA ALA A 505 6.52 19.50 -40.46
C ALA A 505 6.09 18.13 -39.91
N CYS A 506 5.84 18.09 -38.60
CA CYS A 506 5.29 16.96 -37.87
C CYS A 506 3.99 17.37 -37.18
N VAL A 507 2.95 16.54 -37.25
CA VAL A 507 1.74 16.70 -36.43
C VAL A 507 1.57 15.45 -35.58
N MET A 508 1.51 15.60 -34.27
CA MET A 508 1.28 14.53 -33.32
C MET A 508 -0.11 14.70 -32.70
N LEU A 509 -0.98 13.74 -32.92
CA LEU A 509 -2.34 13.68 -32.37
C LEU A 509 -2.39 12.56 -31.35
N PHE A 510 -2.42 12.94 -30.07
CA PHE A 510 -2.45 12.00 -28.95
C PHE A 510 -3.88 11.63 -28.56
N ASP A 511 -4.83 12.56 -28.75
CA ASP A 511 -6.26 12.35 -28.56
C ASP A 511 -7.00 12.79 -29.83
N SER A 512 -7.68 11.86 -30.50
CA SER A 512 -8.46 12.14 -31.71
C SER A 512 -9.60 11.11 -31.85
N PRO A 513 -10.88 11.55 -31.88
CA PRO A 513 -11.34 12.94 -31.93
C PRO A 513 -11.19 13.69 -30.59
N ALA A 514 -10.63 14.90 -30.62
CA ALA A 514 -10.45 15.74 -29.43
C ALA A 514 -11.73 16.56 -29.13
N ASP A 515 -12.14 16.64 -27.86
CA ASP A 515 -13.20 17.56 -27.41
C ASP A 515 -12.61 18.97 -27.15
N PRO A 516 -13.05 20.02 -27.89
CA PRO A 516 -12.59 21.38 -27.66
C PRO A 516 -12.79 21.90 -26.23
N ARG A 517 -13.75 21.36 -25.47
CA ARG A 517 -14.02 21.74 -24.08
C ARG A 517 -12.98 21.22 -23.11
N GLU A 518 -12.40 20.05 -23.38
CA GLU A 518 -11.33 19.46 -22.56
C GLU A 518 -9.99 20.15 -22.81
N TYR A 519 -9.80 20.71 -24.02
CA TYR A 519 -8.56 21.36 -24.47
C TYR A 519 -8.72 22.87 -24.71
N PRO A 520 -8.96 23.67 -23.65
CA PRO A 520 -9.12 25.12 -23.75
C PRO A 520 -7.79 25.85 -23.99
N TRP A 521 -6.65 25.27 -23.57
CA TRP A 521 -5.35 25.90 -23.71
C TRP A 521 -4.79 25.64 -25.10
N ARG A 522 -4.69 26.70 -25.90
CA ARG A 522 -4.34 26.63 -27.32
C ARG A 522 -3.41 27.78 -27.62
N THR A 523 -2.19 27.47 -28.01
CA THR A 523 -1.18 28.50 -28.30
C THR A 523 -0.16 28.01 -29.29
N THR A 524 0.63 28.96 -29.79
CA THR A 524 1.81 28.73 -30.61
C THR A 524 3.03 29.26 -29.85
N TRP A 525 3.94 28.37 -29.50
CA TRP A 525 5.23 28.67 -28.89
C TRP A 525 6.32 28.79 -29.95
N PHE A 526 7.18 29.77 -29.76
CA PHE A 526 8.32 30.05 -30.64
C PHE A 526 9.59 29.51 -30.00
N ALA A 527 10.47 28.96 -30.84
CA ALA A 527 11.75 28.43 -30.43
C ALA A 527 12.61 29.50 -29.73
N GLU A 528 13.07 29.22 -28.52
CA GLU A 528 14.08 29.98 -27.78
C GLU A 528 15.49 29.60 -28.27
N HIS A 529 15.66 28.35 -28.70
CA HIS A 529 16.95 27.78 -29.13
C HIS A 529 16.95 27.34 -30.61
N LYS A 530 18.15 27.26 -31.22
CA LYS A 530 18.30 26.95 -32.66
C LYS A 530 17.84 25.54 -33.05
N ASP A 531 17.86 24.62 -32.09
CA ASP A 531 17.52 23.21 -32.31
C ASP A 531 16.04 22.91 -32.00
N GLU A 532 15.27 23.91 -31.56
CA GLU A 532 13.85 23.81 -31.25
C GLU A 532 12.97 24.07 -32.48
N SER A 533 11.81 23.43 -32.50
CA SER A 533 10.78 23.64 -33.51
C SER A 533 9.88 24.82 -33.14
N THR A 534 9.25 25.44 -34.13
CA THR A 534 8.06 26.25 -33.84
C THR A 534 6.90 25.29 -33.53
N LEU A 535 6.31 25.43 -32.35
CA LEU A 535 5.37 24.49 -31.77
C LEU A 535 3.97 25.13 -31.69
N ALA A 536 2.95 24.51 -32.26
CA ALA A 536 1.55 24.90 -32.04
C ALA A 536 0.76 23.72 -31.48
N PHE A 537 0.00 23.91 -30.40
CA PHE A 537 -0.64 22.80 -29.72
C PHE A 537 -1.97 23.17 -29.08
N PHE A 538 -2.73 22.14 -28.72
CA PHE A 538 -3.88 22.22 -27.83
C PHE A 538 -3.71 21.26 -26.66
N ALA A 539 -4.00 21.74 -25.46
CA ALA A 539 -3.78 21.06 -24.20
C ALA A 539 -4.86 21.43 -23.16
N THR A 540 -4.94 20.66 -22.08
CA THR A 540 -5.82 20.96 -20.94
C THR A 540 -5.35 22.24 -20.24
N ASN A 541 -6.24 22.90 -19.48
CA ASN A 541 -5.82 24.06 -18.69
C ASN A 541 -4.80 23.63 -17.62
N TYR A 542 -3.60 24.20 -17.67
CA TYR A 542 -2.51 23.91 -16.73
C TYR A 542 -2.71 24.53 -15.34
N GLU A 543 -3.52 25.60 -15.24
CA GLU A 543 -3.81 26.29 -13.97
C GLU A 543 -4.64 25.42 -13.02
N LYS A 544 -5.40 24.47 -13.57
CA LYS A 544 -6.23 23.56 -12.77
C LYS A 544 -5.43 22.49 -12.01
N GLU A 545 -4.17 22.27 -12.41
CA GLU A 545 -3.33 21.20 -11.90
C GLU A 545 -1.97 21.75 -11.50
N MET A 546 -1.94 22.41 -10.34
CA MET A 546 -0.72 22.95 -9.74
C MET A 546 0.07 21.84 -9.05
N VAL A 547 1.29 21.59 -9.52
CA VAL A 547 2.17 20.51 -9.04
C VAL A 547 3.16 21.03 -8.00
N GLY A 548 3.53 22.30 -8.10
CA GLY A 548 4.47 22.97 -7.21
C GLY A 548 4.31 24.49 -7.27
N PRO A 549 5.08 25.21 -6.45
CA PRO A 549 5.05 26.67 -6.45
C PRO A 549 5.47 27.21 -7.82
N GLY A 550 4.55 27.88 -8.52
CA GLY A 550 4.80 28.39 -9.87
C GLY A 550 4.91 27.31 -10.96
N ILE A 551 4.40 26.10 -10.73
CA ILE A 551 4.46 24.99 -11.69
C ILE A 551 3.05 24.46 -11.95
N GLY A 552 2.52 24.74 -13.14
CA GLY A 552 1.25 24.19 -13.63
C GLY A 552 1.47 23.03 -14.60
N MET A 553 0.56 22.06 -14.64
CA MET A 553 0.66 20.89 -15.51
C MET A 553 -0.52 20.79 -16.47
N GLY A 554 -0.22 20.76 -17.76
CA GLY A 554 -1.17 20.46 -18.83
C GLY A 554 -0.98 19.06 -19.42
N VAL A 555 -1.98 18.61 -20.17
CA VAL A 555 -1.91 17.39 -20.98
C VAL A 555 -2.18 17.74 -22.44
N TYR A 556 -1.24 17.44 -23.33
CA TYR A 556 -1.41 17.60 -24.76
C TYR A 556 -2.51 16.69 -25.31
N GLY A 557 -3.41 17.29 -26.10
CA GLY A 557 -4.30 16.56 -27.01
C GLY A 557 -3.67 16.40 -28.40
N GLY A 558 -2.95 17.42 -28.86
CA GLY A 558 -2.17 17.36 -30.10
C GLY A 558 -1.24 18.55 -30.27
N ALA A 559 -0.18 18.35 -31.07
CA ALA A 559 0.89 19.32 -31.28
C ALA A 559 1.41 19.27 -32.73
N MET A 560 1.76 20.42 -33.27
CA MET A 560 2.39 20.63 -34.57
C MET A 560 3.79 21.19 -34.36
N PHE A 561 4.78 20.60 -35.02
CA PHE A 561 6.18 20.99 -34.97
C PHE A 561 6.64 21.39 -36.38
N LEU A 562 7.26 22.56 -36.49
CA LEU A 562 7.92 23.03 -37.71
C LEU A 562 9.43 23.14 -37.48
N PHE A 563 10.21 22.35 -38.22
CA PHE A 563 11.67 22.36 -38.13
C PHE A 563 12.33 22.40 -39.52
N PRO A 564 13.28 23.32 -39.79
CA PRO A 564 13.80 24.37 -38.90
C PRO A 564 12.72 25.37 -38.44
N PRO A 565 12.92 26.09 -37.32
CA PRO A 565 11.91 27.01 -36.79
C PRO A 565 11.60 28.13 -37.79
N VAL A 566 10.31 28.45 -37.94
CA VAL A 566 9.82 29.48 -38.85
C VAL A 566 8.86 30.39 -38.08
N PRO A 567 9.05 31.72 -38.12
CA PRO A 567 8.08 32.62 -37.52
C PRO A 567 6.75 32.54 -38.29
N ILE A 568 5.73 32.04 -37.62
CA ILE A 568 4.36 31.92 -38.13
C ILE A 568 3.40 32.78 -37.31
N ARG A 569 2.25 33.10 -37.88
CA ARG A 569 1.14 33.63 -37.09
C ARG A 569 0.63 32.52 -36.18
N ASP A 570 0.11 32.90 -35.02
CA ASP A 570 -0.52 31.94 -34.13
C ASP A 570 -1.66 31.22 -34.88
N VAL A 571 -1.52 29.90 -34.98
CA VAL A 571 -2.41 29.03 -35.76
C VAL A 571 -3.85 29.16 -35.26
N TRP A 572 -4.04 29.41 -33.97
CA TRP A 572 -5.36 29.48 -33.34
C TRP A 572 -6.13 30.77 -33.64
N THR A 573 -5.43 31.85 -33.98
CA THR A 573 -6.02 33.16 -34.32
C THR A 573 -5.93 33.49 -35.81
N ASP A 574 -5.24 32.68 -36.62
CA ASP A 574 -5.11 32.89 -38.06
C ASP A 574 -6.44 32.66 -38.82
N ARG A 575 -7.04 33.76 -39.28
CA ARG A 575 -8.30 33.74 -40.06
C ARG A 575 -8.25 32.90 -41.34
N ARG A 576 -7.06 32.66 -41.89
CA ARG A 576 -6.89 31.81 -43.09
C ARG A 576 -7.29 30.36 -42.82
N LEU A 577 -7.38 29.95 -41.56
CA LEU A 577 -7.69 28.59 -41.14
C LEU A 577 -9.14 28.44 -40.64
N ASP A 578 -9.98 29.48 -40.69
CA ASP A 578 -11.34 29.45 -40.10
C ASP A 578 -12.31 28.51 -40.83
N PHE A 579 -11.90 27.94 -41.96
CA PHE A 579 -12.66 26.90 -42.65
C PHE A 579 -12.57 25.52 -41.97
N THR A 580 -11.70 25.34 -40.97
CA THR A 580 -11.56 24.09 -40.20
C THR A 580 -12.56 24.02 -39.06
N THR A 581 -13.08 22.84 -38.79
CA THR A 581 -14.12 22.63 -37.76
C THR A 581 -13.57 22.04 -36.46
N THR A 582 -12.57 21.17 -36.55
CA THR A 582 -11.98 20.47 -35.41
C THR A 582 -10.58 21.01 -35.08
N LEU A 583 -10.09 20.73 -33.87
CA LEU A 583 -8.75 21.14 -33.43
C LEU A 583 -7.66 20.46 -34.28
N GLU A 584 -7.87 19.20 -34.63
CA GLU A 584 -6.96 18.42 -35.45
C GLU A 584 -6.91 18.92 -36.89
N GLU A 585 -8.07 19.26 -37.47
CA GLU A 585 -8.13 19.90 -38.79
C GLU A 585 -7.34 21.21 -38.79
N ARG A 586 -7.48 22.02 -37.74
CA ARG A 586 -6.78 23.31 -37.64
C ARG A 586 -5.27 23.15 -37.55
N LEU A 587 -4.77 22.23 -36.71
CA LEU A 587 -3.33 21.92 -36.65
C LEU A 587 -2.80 21.39 -37.98
N ILE A 588 -3.51 20.45 -38.62
CA ILE A 588 -3.09 19.88 -39.91
C ILE A 588 -3.10 20.95 -41.00
N ALA A 589 -4.10 21.82 -41.02
CA ALA A 589 -4.17 22.93 -41.97
C ALA A 589 -3.01 23.92 -41.75
N GLY A 590 -2.71 24.27 -40.49
CA GLY A 590 -1.53 25.07 -40.12
C GLY A 590 -0.24 24.44 -40.65
N ALA A 591 -0.04 23.14 -40.42
CA ALA A 591 1.12 22.40 -40.94
C ALA A 591 1.17 22.46 -42.47
N CYS A 592 0.03 22.29 -43.14
CA CYS A 592 -0.05 22.33 -44.61
C CYS A 592 0.28 23.69 -45.21
N VAL A 593 -0.10 24.79 -44.54
CA VAL A 593 0.17 26.16 -44.99
C VAL A 593 1.64 26.53 -44.79
N HIS A 594 2.25 26.09 -43.68
CA HIS A 594 3.58 26.56 -43.28
C HIS A 594 4.73 25.62 -43.66
N ALA A 595 4.47 24.32 -43.88
CA ALA A 595 5.48 23.38 -44.36
C ALA A 595 5.99 23.76 -45.76
N LYS A 596 7.31 23.70 -45.99
CA LYS A 596 7.91 23.80 -47.33
C LYS A 596 7.91 22.43 -48.01
N GLY A 597 8.09 21.36 -47.25
CA GLY A 597 8.03 19.97 -47.70
C GLY A 597 6.66 19.58 -48.29
N ARG A 598 6.65 18.67 -49.27
CA ARG A 598 5.39 18.12 -49.81
C ARG A 598 4.76 17.10 -48.86
N GLN A 599 5.60 16.40 -48.10
CA GLN A 599 5.19 15.38 -47.14
C GLN A 599 5.15 15.97 -45.73
N ILE A 600 4.14 15.59 -44.96
CA ILE A 600 3.99 15.96 -43.55
C ILE A 600 3.85 14.68 -42.76
N ALA A 601 4.69 14.49 -41.74
CA ALA A 601 4.59 13.35 -40.85
C ALA A 601 3.38 13.56 -39.92
N ILE A 602 2.52 12.55 -39.80
CA ILE A 602 1.40 12.56 -38.86
C ILE A 602 1.47 11.35 -37.94
N LEU A 603 1.67 11.59 -36.65
CA LEU A 603 1.62 10.57 -35.62
C LEU A 603 0.20 10.54 -35.04
N SER A 604 -0.47 9.40 -35.15
CA SER A 604 -1.83 9.22 -34.60
C SER A 604 -2.13 7.75 -34.34
N ALA A 605 -3.06 7.46 -33.42
CA ALA A 605 -3.47 6.09 -33.11
C ALA A 605 -4.11 5.39 -34.33
N LEU A 606 -5.00 6.09 -35.02
CA LEU A 606 -5.65 5.65 -36.24
C LEU A 606 -5.10 6.42 -37.47
N PRO A 607 -5.09 5.81 -38.67
CA PRO A 607 -4.67 6.51 -39.88
C PRO A 607 -5.60 7.68 -40.20
N PRO A 608 -5.10 8.78 -40.81
CA PRO A 608 -5.89 9.94 -41.12
C PRO A 608 -7.04 9.59 -42.07
N GLY A 609 -8.25 10.00 -41.71
CA GLY A 609 -9.46 9.78 -42.49
C GLY A 609 -9.44 10.47 -43.85
N SER A 610 -10.43 10.15 -44.70
CA SER A 610 -10.55 10.72 -46.05
C SER A 610 -10.69 12.24 -46.05
N GLY A 611 -11.35 12.82 -45.04
CA GLY A 611 -11.45 14.27 -44.82
C GLY A 611 -10.09 14.95 -44.67
N LEU A 612 -9.26 14.47 -43.73
CA LEU A 612 -7.91 15.00 -43.49
C LEU A 612 -6.99 14.83 -44.70
N LYS A 613 -7.11 13.71 -45.43
CA LYS A 613 -6.36 13.51 -46.68
C LYS A 613 -6.80 14.50 -47.77
N ARG A 614 -8.11 14.79 -47.90
CA ARG A 614 -8.62 15.81 -48.84
C ARG A 614 -8.14 17.22 -48.45
N LEU A 615 -8.14 17.53 -47.16
CA LEU A 615 -7.58 18.78 -46.62
C LEU A 615 -6.12 18.96 -47.05
N ALA A 616 -5.27 17.97 -46.80
CA ALA A 616 -3.86 18.04 -47.19
C ALA A 616 -3.68 18.17 -48.73
N ARG A 617 -4.48 17.44 -49.52
CA ARG A 617 -4.45 17.52 -50.99
C ARG A 617 -4.83 18.90 -51.52
N ARG A 618 -5.73 19.64 -50.86
CA ARG A 618 -6.08 21.02 -51.21
C ARG A 618 -4.86 21.95 -51.16
N HIS A 619 -3.94 21.69 -50.23
CA HIS A 619 -2.67 22.41 -50.09
C HIS A 619 -1.50 21.76 -50.86
N LYS A 620 -1.79 20.81 -51.76
CA LYS A 620 -0.79 20.02 -52.50
C LYS A 620 0.19 19.27 -51.58
N LYS A 621 -0.26 18.88 -50.39
CA LYS A 621 0.50 18.11 -49.39
C LYS A 621 0.04 16.65 -49.32
N GLN A 622 0.91 15.79 -48.81
CA GLN A 622 0.65 14.39 -48.56
C GLN A 622 0.96 14.06 -47.09
N LEU A 623 0.01 13.43 -46.40
CA LEU A 623 0.20 12.99 -45.01
C LEU A 623 0.84 11.60 -45.00
N VAL A 624 1.91 11.45 -44.22
CA VAL A 624 2.61 10.18 -43.99
C VAL A 624 2.30 9.73 -42.57
N HIS A 625 1.47 8.69 -42.45
CA HIS A 625 1.00 8.22 -41.15
C HIS A 625 2.06 7.37 -40.46
N VAL A 626 2.41 7.76 -39.25
CA VAL A 626 3.19 6.98 -38.30
C VAL A 626 2.21 6.50 -37.23
N PRO A 627 1.98 5.18 -37.07
CA PRO A 627 1.10 4.67 -36.03
C PRO A 627 1.65 4.97 -34.63
N LEU A 628 0.82 5.48 -33.73
CA LEU A 628 1.21 5.73 -32.34
C LEU A 628 1.79 4.48 -31.65
N GLY A 629 1.24 3.30 -31.98
CA GLY A 629 1.69 2.00 -31.47
C GLY A 629 3.07 1.55 -31.96
N SER A 630 3.78 2.32 -32.79
CA SER A 630 5.20 2.08 -33.07
C SER A 630 6.13 2.53 -31.93
N PHE A 631 5.60 3.22 -30.93
CA PHE A 631 6.32 3.71 -29.76
C PHE A 631 5.77 3.08 -28.48
N SER A 632 6.54 3.10 -27.38
CA SER A 632 6.05 2.57 -26.11
C SER A 632 5.00 3.51 -25.50
N ASP A 633 3.92 2.92 -24.96
CA ASP A 633 2.85 3.68 -24.29
C ASP A 633 3.39 4.61 -23.20
N GLU A 634 4.42 4.16 -22.47
CA GLU A 634 5.07 4.94 -21.42
C GLU A 634 5.78 6.18 -21.96
N GLN A 635 6.52 6.05 -23.07
CA GLN A 635 7.14 7.20 -23.72
C GLN A 635 6.08 8.19 -24.19
N VAL A 636 5.02 7.71 -24.84
CA VAL A 636 3.94 8.56 -25.33
C VAL A 636 3.23 9.27 -24.17
N GLN A 637 2.93 8.57 -23.09
CA GLN A 637 2.26 9.16 -21.93
C GLN A 637 3.09 10.24 -21.26
N GLN A 638 4.41 10.05 -21.15
CA GLN A 638 5.32 11.06 -20.63
C GLN A 638 5.36 12.30 -21.52
N LEU A 639 5.41 12.11 -22.83
CA LEU A 639 5.43 13.21 -23.80
C LEU A 639 4.11 13.99 -23.88
N ARG A 640 3.01 13.42 -23.37
CA ARG A 640 1.73 14.11 -23.29
C ARG A 640 1.67 15.09 -22.13
N MET A 641 2.51 14.95 -21.11
CA MET A 641 2.54 15.89 -19.99
C MET A 641 3.41 17.08 -20.38
N VAL A 642 2.95 18.28 -20.04
CA VAL A 642 3.69 19.53 -20.21
C VAL A 642 3.61 20.34 -18.94
N HIS A 643 4.75 20.78 -18.44
CA HIS A 643 4.82 21.68 -17.31
C HIS A 643 5.06 23.11 -17.80
N VAL A 644 4.20 24.01 -17.32
CA VAL A 644 4.32 25.46 -17.53
C VAL A 644 4.89 26.04 -16.24
N LEU A 645 5.95 26.83 -16.38
CA LEU A 645 6.63 27.47 -15.27
C LEU A 645 6.26 28.95 -15.24
N ASN A 646 6.03 29.47 -14.04
CA ASN A 646 5.74 30.87 -13.79
C ASN A 646 7.02 31.67 -13.52
N GLY A 647 7.90 31.74 -14.53
CA GLY A 647 9.17 32.46 -14.47
C GLY A 647 10.38 31.54 -14.70
N GLN A 648 11.48 32.14 -15.19
CA GLN A 648 12.72 31.38 -15.45
C GLN A 648 13.39 30.94 -14.14
N GLU A 649 13.21 31.69 -13.05
CA GLU A 649 13.68 31.35 -11.71
C GLU A 649 13.14 30.00 -11.22
N VAL A 650 11.93 29.63 -11.63
CA VAL A 650 11.28 28.36 -11.27
C VAL A 650 12.07 27.17 -11.82
N ARG A 651 12.79 27.32 -12.94
CA ARG A 651 13.60 26.26 -13.55
C ARG A 651 14.65 25.70 -12.58
N SER A 652 15.10 26.49 -11.60
CA SER A 652 16.12 26.09 -10.63
C SER A 652 15.67 25.01 -9.65
N TYR A 653 14.37 24.97 -9.29
CA TYR A 653 13.80 24.01 -8.34
C TYR A 653 12.67 23.16 -8.93
N ALA A 654 12.29 23.39 -10.19
CA ALA A 654 11.23 22.64 -10.86
C ALA A 654 11.47 21.13 -10.85
N GLU A 655 12.72 20.67 -10.91
CA GLU A 655 13.07 19.25 -10.87
C GLU A 655 12.65 18.54 -9.57
N GLU A 656 12.52 19.26 -8.45
CA GLU A 656 12.09 18.65 -7.19
C GLU A 656 10.60 18.25 -7.21
N PHE A 657 9.81 18.96 -8.01
CA PHE A 657 8.37 18.77 -8.16
C PHE A 657 8.00 17.99 -9.43
N ILE A 658 8.76 18.19 -10.51
CA ILE A 658 8.59 17.54 -11.81
C ILE A 658 9.42 16.27 -11.84
N ARG A 659 8.77 15.13 -12.05
CA ARG A 659 9.44 13.83 -12.03
C ARG A 659 10.40 13.65 -13.20
N LYS A 660 11.68 13.42 -12.90
CA LYS A 660 12.53 12.58 -13.77
C LYS A 660 12.02 11.14 -13.65
N VAL A 661 11.67 10.52 -14.79
CA VAL A 661 11.38 9.09 -14.85
C VAL A 661 12.62 8.36 -15.34
#